data_AF-A0A821YPX1-F1
#
_entry.id   AF-A0A821YPX1-F1
#
_cell.length_a   1.000
_cell.length_b   1.000
_cell.length_c   1.000
_cell.angle_alpha   90.00
_cell.angle_beta   90.00
_cell.angle_gamma   90.00
#
_symmetry.space_group_name_H-M   'P 1'
#
loop_
_entity.id
_entity.type
_entity.pdbx_description
1 polymer ?
#
loop_
_entity_poly.entity_id
_entity_poly.type
_entity_poly.pdbx_seq_one_letter_code
_entity_poly.pdbx_strand_id
1 'polypeptide(L)'
;MIRAHELYNFFKEYSQKQYPDLIRSIDSSNAFGVHFASQSETMNESLSQIRAQADRDKQTKIKEVNDEKERYAQLMEEANKLNCECVFGTYRRGRYVRTYVKEKCVRCKTIEKAKNIKVDIYECPIPTRQESALAVIFELQMPIEIRCYREILWQFINRPNPQPYNSKYEWLSVRPHSNKLRSFYTGPYNSKLKLVSSPESLTQSHYSTPRPVSSTSLEQYLYENSLQVEISPTNPTTLQNECRTLTPQLTDPDYKHLQFSIDTTEFVQNQVISKVTYCPSRIKSTHFVEFGSFRSGHRLQWWNLLSILECEALSLNEESVVLLIVHSILQNGPMIQNENEVVGSWCPEAHQPLLEDYFVDELIMRLERCLTGCKRNWQNECILIIIIIITIRILNICNNTKINQVTELAMKCRRIGEKWIELISNTIQNLPSNDLDQINQLRDKIVIISTSCLLIFSVNTDRLHGLLSSNEHVISLLKAVTTIHDNMILNKKQVDRSDFMKSLIRWSNRVLVMIQPTLTECLQQTAYQSLNEFTAIYCGRFRNVTMSEGKWQKRTTDVYDGWYDGQYGSHAVAIDCLRGYFLFNGNTIMFLPEKITSNSLFRRIFDNHILEVYSTDSDQRYITKHTYHDDENVVYEFHFNQNISTLVVLEIHTKTNEIFELIPHECFERELADIFVSNYSHWLNRRSQEIEFRSIKFNHPNFLKDKPYILNLKNGFIKTNNVEKTEILICRSSIFFQNLFQKYFIRLDDEPYVYMLCDNISQITEKISSKINATVFIYLSRLGIAFKYDTQSQRIASREYADFFIDENQWFGTLTGLKRGLLLSSISKTHQKEQYYSSRKLIVPFGKISIERVSKNDHQTVTIERTLSIPFLYQYFVFTLNDRLRILQSTDSPTGWLYLALLHAVTSHSLQDFYTGMTGMERAFQLLNSAGCWTDQPFDDLSINIHF
;
A
#
# COMPACT_ATOMS: atom_id res chain seq x y z
N MET A 1 -42.94 19.51 -12.50
CA MET A 1 -44.02 19.36 -11.49
C MET A 1 -44.02 18.02 -10.79
N ILE A 2 -43.93 16.87 -11.47
CA ILE A 2 -43.95 15.53 -10.85
C ILE A 2 -42.88 15.37 -9.76
N ARG A 3 -41.62 15.70 -10.04
CA ARG A 3 -40.50 15.59 -9.08
C ARG A 3 -40.60 16.51 -7.86
N ALA A 4 -41.17 17.71 -8.02
CA ALA A 4 -41.43 18.62 -6.91
C ALA A 4 -42.61 18.14 -6.07
N HIS A 5 -43.60 17.49 -6.68
CA HIS A 5 -44.68 16.82 -6.00
C HIS A 5 -44.22 15.54 -5.30
N GLU A 6 -43.29 14.78 -5.89
CA GLU A 6 -42.63 13.62 -5.26
C GLU A 6 -41.73 14.04 -4.12
N LEU A 7 -40.96 15.13 -4.24
CA LEU A 7 -40.18 15.69 -3.13
C LEU A 7 -41.09 16.27 -2.05
N TYR A 8 -42.15 16.99 -2.42
CA TYR A 8 -43.15 17.47 -1.47
C TYR A 8 -43.84 16.30 -0.77
N ASN A 9 -44.24 15.27 -1.51
CA ASN A 9 -44.84 14.06 -0.95
C ASN A 9 -43.83 13.32 -0.12
N PHE A 10 -42.57 13.19 -0.53
CA PHE A 10 -41.50 12.58 0.25
C PHE A 10 -41.27 13.36 1.53
N PHE A 11 -41.12 14.68 1.51
CA PHE A 11 -40.95 15.50 2.72
C PHE A 11 -42.22 15.53 3.59
N LYS A 12 -43.41 15.46 2.99
CA LYS A 12 -44.69 15.32 3.69
C LYS A 12 -44.85 13.94 4.33
N GLU A 13 -44.49 12.87 3.64
CA GLU A 13 -44.45 11.49 4.15
C GLU A 13 -43.35 11.34 5.20
N TYR A 14 -42.18 11.97 4.99
CA TYR A 14 -41.03 11.98 5.90
C TYR A 14 -41.34 12.76 7.18
N SER A 15 -42.06 13.89 7.07
CA SER A 15 -42.59 14.62 8.24
C SER A 15 -43.77 13.91 8.92
N GLN A 16 -44.39 12.94 8.25
CA GLN A 16 -45.43 12.07 8.80
C GLN A 16 -44.89 10.75 9.36
N LYS A 17 -43.70 10.30 8.92
CA LYS A 17 -43.01 9.11 9.44
C LYS A 17 -42.43 9.42 10.81
N GLN A 18 -42.86 8.67 11.82
CA GLN A 18 -42.29 8.71 13.17
C GLN A 18 -40.92 8.03 13.17
N TYR A 19 -39.91 8.68 12.59
CA TYR A 19 -38.54 8.30 12.90
C TYR A 19 -38.16 8.88 14.26
N PRO A 20 -37.41 8.12 15.07
CA PRO A 20 -36.98 8.60 16.36
C PRO A 20 -36.12 9.87 16.23
N ASP A 21 -36.63 11.00 16.73
CA ASP A 21 -35.87 12.26 16.71
C ASP A 21 -34.69 12.14 17.69
N LEU A 22 -33.50 12.56 17.24
CA LEU A 22 -32.26 12.55 18.02
C LEU A 22 -32.12 13.79 18.92
N ILE A 23 -32.91 14.84 18.66
CA ILE A 23 -32.84 16.15 19.30
C ILE A 23 -34.12 16.48 20.08
N ARG A 24 -35.30 16.26 19.51
CA ARG A 24 -36.58 16.61 20.17
C ARG A 24 -37.16 15.42 20.91
N SER A 25 -37.92 15.71 21.96
CA SER A 25 -38.72 14.71 22.71
C SER A 25 -37.91 13.48 23.14
N ILE A 26 -36.71 13.72 23.68
CA ILE A 26 -35.68 12.69 23.96
C ILE A 26 -36.10 11.61 24.96
N ASP A 27 -37.16 11.85 25.74
CA ASP A 27 -37.74 10.92 26.71
C ASP A 27 -39.11 10.35 26.28
N SER A 28 -39.48 10.53 25.01
CA SER A 28 -40.67 9.88 24.43
C SER A 28 -40.40 8.41 24.09
N SER A 29 -41.45 7.57 24.07
CA SER A 29 -41.33 6.14 23.72
C SER A 29 -40.74 5.91 22.32
N ASN A 30 -40.94 6.88 21.43
CA ASN A 30 -40.48 6.84 20.05
C ASN A 30 -39.16 7.60 19.86
N ALA A 31 -38.50 8.08 20.93
CA ALA A 31 -37.24 8.81 20.83
C ALA A 31 -36.08 7.90 20.44
N PHE A 32 -35.09 8.43 19.72
CA PHE A 32 -33.97 7.62 19.23
C PHE A 32 -33.19 6.99 20.38
N GLY A 33 -32.84 7.81 21.38
CA GLY A 33 -32.09 7.36 22.53
C GLY A 33 -32.80 6.27 23.32
N VAL A 34 -34.12 6.39 23.47
CA VAL A 34 -34.94 5.40 24.20
C VAL A 34 -34.99 4.07 23.46
N HIS A 35 -35.22 4.09 22.14
CA HIS A 35 -35.24 2.87 21.33
C HIS A 35 -33.84 2.23 21.21
N PHE A 36 -32.79 3.04 21.12
CA PHE A 36 -31.42 2.55 21.11
C PHE A 36 -31.05 1.87 22.44
N ALA A 37 -31.33 2.54 23.56
CA ALA A 37 -31.04 2.01 24.89
C ALA A 37 -31.86 0.76 25.21
N SER A 38 -33.13 0.70 24.78
CA SER A 38 -33.97 -0.48 25.03
C SER A 38 -33.46 -1.75 24.35
N GLN A 39 -32.78 -1.62 23.20
CA GLN A 39 -32.16 -2.73 22.47
C GLN A 39 -30.72 -3.04 22.90
N SER A 40 -30.09 -2.16 23.69
CA SER A 40 -28.71 -2.33 24.14
C SER A 40 -28.64 -3.10 25.46
N GLU A 41 -28.08 -4.31 25.42
CA GLU A 41 -27.89 -5.14 26.61
C GLU A 41 -27.04 -4.42 27.67
N THR A 42 -25.92 -3.82 27.25
CA THR A 42 -24.99 -3.10 28.14
C THR A 42 -25.62 -1.90 28.84
N MET A 43 -26.47 -1.13 28.14
CA MET A 43 -27.19 0.01 28.73
C MET A 43 -28.28 -0.47 29.70
N ASN A 44 -29.00 -1.54 29.36
CA ASN A 44 -30.02 -2.12 30.25
C ASN A 44 -29.41 -2.72 31.53
N GLU A 45 -28.24 -3.37 31.43
CA GLU A 45 -27.48 -3.83 32.60
C GLU A 45 -27.08 -2.66 33.50
N SER A 46 -26.52 -1.60 32.91
CA SER A 46 -26.13 -0.39 33.65
C SER A 46 -27.34 0.25 34.34
N LEU A 47 -28.48 0.34 33.65
CA LEU A 47 -29.73 0.85 34.22
C LEU A 47 -30.23 -0.02 35.39
N SER A 48 -30.11 -1.34 35.27
CA SER A 48 -30.49 -2.28 36.33
C SER A 48 -29.60 -2.15 37.57
N GLN A 49 -28.29 -1.96 37.37
CA GLN A 49 -27.34 -1.70 38.47
C GLN A 49 -27.66 -0.39 39.19
N ILE A 50 -27.98 0.67 38.44
CA ILE A 50 -28.37 1.98 39.00
C ILE A 50 -29.65 1.84 39.84
N ARG A 51 -30.67 1.14 39.32
CA ARG A 51 -31.92 0.90 40.05
C ARG A 51 -31.71 0.09 41.33
N ALA A 52 -30.94 -0.99 41.25
CA ALA A 52 -30.61 -1.80 42.43
C ALA A 52 -29.85 -0.98 43.50
N GLN A 53 -28.97 -0.07 43.09
CA GLN A 53 -28.30 0.83 44.03
C GLN A 53 -29.26 1.88 44.61
N ALA A 54 -30.15 2.45 43.80
CA ALA A 54 -31.16 3.40 44.25
C ALA A 54 -32.13 2.77 45.26
N ASP A 55 -32.49 1.50 45.08
CA ASP A 55 -33.31 0.76 46.05
C ASP A 55 -32.56 0.54 47.37
N ARG A 56 -31.28 0.15 47.33
CA ARG A 56 -30.44 0.03 48.54
C ARG A 56 -30.31 1.36 49.28
N ASP A 57 -30.10 2.45 48.55
CA ASP A 57 -29.99 3.79 49.13
C ASP A 57 -31.32 4.22 49.77
N LYS A 58 -32.45 3.93 49.12
CA LYS A 58 -33.80 4.17 49.65
C LYS A 58 -34.05 3.40 50.95
N GLN A 59 -33.69 2.11 51.01
CA GLN A 59 -33.82 1.30 52.23
C GLN A 59 -32.91 1.81 53.35
N THR A 60 -31.69 2.25 53.02
CA THR A 60 -30.77 2.84 53.98
C THR A 60 -31.34 4.13 54.57
N LYS A 61 -31.94 5.00 53.74
CA LYS A 61 -32.61 6.22 54.21
C LYS A 61 -33.83 5.92 55.08
N ILE A 62 -34.63 4.91 54.73
CA ILE A 62 -35.77 4.48 55.56
C ILE A 62 -35.29 4.07 56.96
N LYS A 63 -34.20 3.29 57.02
CA LYS A 63 -33.59 2.88 58.28
C LYS A 63 -33.10 4.09 59.09
N GLU A 64 -32.34 4.99 58.47
CA GLU A 64 -31.87 6.25 59.09
C GLU A 64 -33.01 7.06 59.72
N VAL A 65 -34.12 7.26 58.97
CA VAL A 65 -35.28 8.01 59.48
C VAL A 65 -35.95 7.29 60.65
N ASN A 66 -36.07 5.96 60.60
CA ASN A 66 -36.68 5.19 61.68
C ASN A 66 -35.81 5.16 62.95
N ASP A 67 -34.50 4.98 62.80
CA ASP A 67 -33.54 5.01 63.90
C ASP A 67 -33.58 6.38 64.62
N GLU A 68 -33.65 7.48 63.86
CA GLU A 68 -33.78 8.83 64.43
C GLU A 68 -35.18 9.11 65.01
N LYS A 69 -36.24 8.49 64.49
CA LYS A 69 -37.58 8.52 65.11
C LYS A 69 -37.60 7.82 66.46
N GLU A 70 -36.94 6.67 66.55
CA GLU A 70 -36.80 5.94 67.81
C GLU A 70 -35.98 6.76 68.82
N ARG A 71 -34.87 7.35 68.39
CA ARG A 71 -34.06 8.24 69.21
C ARG A 71 -34.85 9.45 69.72
N TYR A 72 -35.69 10.05 68.86
CA TYR A 72 -36.60 11.12 69.27
C TYR A 72 -37.58 10.66 70.35
N ALA A 73 -38.19 9.48 70.18
CA ALA A 73 -39.11 8.91 71.16
C ALA A 73 -38.42 8.64 72.50
N GLN A 74 -37.22 8.05 72.49
CA GLN A 74 -36.41 7.79 73.69
C GLN A 74 -36.08 9.09 74.45
N LEU A 75 -35.59 10.12 73.75
CA LEU A 75 -35.28 11.42 74.37
C LEU A 75 -36.53 12.11 74.94
N MET A 76 -37.68 11.98 74.27
CA MET A 76 -38.94 12.51 74.77
C MET A 76 -39.43 11.75 76.01
N GLU A 77 -39.24 10.43 76.06
CA GLU A 77 -39.55 9.62 77.24
C GLU A 77 -38.65 9.97 78.42
N GLU A 78 -37.34 10.11 78.20
CA GLU A 78 -36.38 10.58 79.21
C GLU A 78 -36.74 11.97 79.72
N ALA A 79 -37.11 12.89 78.82
CA ALA A 79 -37.56 14.23 79.20
C ALA A 79 -38.86 14.22 80.02
N ASN A 80 -39.74 13.25 79.81
CA ASN A 80 -40.98 13.11 80.59
C ASN A 80 -40.72 12.60 82.01
N LYS A 81 -39.61 11.91 82.25
CA LYS A 81 -39.19 11.42 83.59
C LYS A 81 -38.50 12.49 84.44
N LEU A 82 -38.18 13.66 83.86
CA LEU A 82 -37.49 14.76 84.53
C LEU A 82 -38.44 15.91 84.89
N ASN A 83 -38.16 16.63 85.98
CA ASN A 83 -38.87 17.86 86.35
C ASN A 83 -38.22 19.10 85.72
N CYS A 84 -38.98 20.18 85.54
CA CYS A 84 -38.46 21.42 84.96
C CYS A 84 -37.89 22.32 86.07
N GLU A 85 -36.58 22.55 86.05
CA GLU A 85 -35.85 23.39 87.03
C GLU A 85 -35.28 24.67 86.38
N CYS A 86 -35.94 25.18 85.34
CA CYS A 86 -35.44 26.34 84.59
C CYS A 86 -35.36 27.60 85.47
N VAL A 87 -34.23 28.29 85.44
CA VAL A 87 -34.06 29.59 86.10
C VAL A 87 -34.45 30.69 85.11
N PHE A 88 -35.48 31.46 85.45
CA PHE A 88 -35.98 32.54 84.59
C PHE A 88 -35.39 33.89 85.02
N GLY A 89 -34.79 34.61 84.08
CA GLY A 89 -34.43 36.01 84.22
C GLY A 89 -35.51 36.92 83.64
N THR A 90 -35.61 38.14 84.12
CA THR A 90 -36.41 39.19 83.47
C THR A 90 -35.50 40.30 83.01
N TYR A 91 -35.76 40.83 81.82
CA TYR A 91 -35.17 42.11 81.41
C TYR A 91 -36.27 43.04 80.92
N ARG A 92 -36.11 44.32 81.22
CA ARG A 92 -37.06 45.38 80.82
C ARG A 92 -36.55 46.09 79.58
N ARG A 93 -37.42 46.22 78.58
CA ARG A 93 -37.21 47.08 77.42
C ARG A 93 -38.41 48.03 77.34
N GLY A 94 -38.27 49.21 77.93
CA GLY A 94 -39.38 50.14 78.14
C GLY A 94 -40.39 49.63 79.18
N ARG A 95 -41.70 49.77 78.92
CA ARG A 95 -42.78 49.28 79.82
C ARG A 95 -43.03 47.76 79.75
N TYR A 96 -42.38 47.04 78.83
CA TYR A 96 -42.55 45.60 78.68
C TYR A 96 -41.49 44.83 79.48
N VAL A 97 -41.96 43.96 80.39
CA VAL A 97 -41.13 42.94 81.06
C VAL A 97 -41.18 41.68 80.22
N ARG A 98 -40.04 41.22 79.69
CA ARG A 98 -39.94 39.90 79.07
C ARG A 98 -39.16 38.96 80.00
N THR A 99 -39.76 37.82 80.31
CA THR A 99 -39.13 36.69 80.98
C THR A 99 -38.35 35.88 79.93
N TYR A 100 -37.09 35.56 80.21
CA TYR A 100 -36.25 34.68 79.40
C TYR A 100 -35.62 33.60 80.28
N VAL A 101 -35.32 32.44 79.71
CA VAL A 101 -34.63 31.37 80.46
C VAL A 101 -33.15 31.73 80.57
N LYS A 102 -32.66 31.98 81.79
CA LYS A 102 -31.25 32.32 82.07
C LYS A 102 -30.38 31.07 81.97
N GLU A 103 -30.86 29.95 82.53
CA GLU A 103 -30.25 28.62 82.37
C GLU A 103 -31.33 27.57 82.15
N LYS A 104 -31.22 26.82 81.04
CA LYS A 104 -32.13 25.71 80.72
C LYS A 104 -31.79 24.52 81.61
N CYS A 105 -32.80 23.96 82.28
CA CYS A 105 -32.67 22.72 83.04
C CYS A 105 -32.41 21.52 82.12
N VAL A 106 -32.01 20.38 82.72
CA VAL A 106 -31.72 19.14 81.99
C VAL A 106 -32.91 18.72 81.14
N ARG A 107 -34.14 18.75 81.68
CA ARG A 107 -35.37 18.44 80.94
C ARG A 107 -35.53 19.29 79.67
N CYS A 108 -35.43 20.62 79.79
CA CYS A 108 -35.60 21.51 78.64
C CYS A 108 -34.47 21.35 77.61
N LYS A 109 -33.24 21.06 78.06
CA LYS A 109 -32.13 20.71 77.17
C LYS A 109 -32.38 19.38 76.44
N THR A 110 -32.96 18.37 77.08
CA THR A 110 -33.30 17.09 76.46
C THR A 110 -34.43 17.23 75.44
N ILE A 111 -35.49 18.00 75.75
CA ILE A 111 -36.56 18.32 74.77
C ILE A 111 -36.00 19.10 73.58
N GLU A 112 -35.11 20.06 73.82
CA GLU A 112 -34.46 20.81 72.75
C GLU A 112 -33.56 19.93 71.89
N LYS A 113 -32.79 19.01 72.50
CA LYS A 113 -32.02 18.00 71.78
C LYS A 113 -32.92 17.12 70.90
N ALA A 114 -34.04 16.63 71.43
CA ALA A 114 -35.01 15.84 70.67
C ALA A 114 -35.59 16.64 69.49
N LYS A 115 -36.06 17.87 69.73
CA LYS A 115 -36.63 18.75 68.69
C LYS A 115 -35.61 19.18 67.62
N ASN A 116 -34.32 19.12 67.93
CA ASN A 116 -33.24 19.43 67.00
C ASN A 116 -32.78 18.22 66.17
N ILE A 117 -33.33 17.03 66.38
CA ILE A 117 -33.08 15.89 65.49
C ILE A 117 -33.71 16.18 64.13
N LYS A 118 -32.86 16.23 63.10
CA LYS A 118 -33.26 16.48 61.73
C LYS A 118 -32.55 15.53 60.78
N VAL A 119 -33.24 15.13 59.72
CA VAL A 119 -32.73 14.18 58.72
C VAL A 119 -32.85 14.79 57.32
N ASP A 120 -31.84 14.56 56.49
CA ASP A 120 -31.83 14.99 55.09
C ASP A 120 -32.80 14.16 54.24
N ILE A 121 -33.41 14.80 53.24
CA ILE A 121 -34.22 14.11 52.24
C ILE A 121 -33.35 13.23 51.32
N TYR A 122 -33.95 12.18 50.78
CA TYR A 122 -33.38 11.37 49.70
C TYR A 122 -34.13 11.66 48.40
N GLU A 123 -33.38 11.87 47.32
CA GLU A 123 -33.91 11.99 45.97
C GLU A 123 -33.32 10.88 45.09
N CYS A 124 -34.18 10.17 44.36
CA CYS A 124 -33.73 9.12 43.44
C CYS A 124 -32.84 9.70 42.32
N PRO A 125 -31.65 9.13 42.05
CA PRO A 125 -30.73 9.68 41.06
C PRO A 125 -31.23 9.54 39.61
N ILE A 126 -32.18 8.64 39.33
CA ILE A 126 -32.71 8.37 37.99
C ILE A 126 -34.25 8.46 37.96
N PRO A 127 -34.88 8.87 36.85
CA PRO A 127 -36.35 8.90 36.72
C PRO A 127 -37.01 7.55 36.93
N THR A 128 -38.21 7.57 37.55
CA THR A 128 -39.05 6.38 37.75
C THR A 128 -39.66 5.91 36.44
N ARG A 129 -40.03 6.86 35.57
CA ARG A 129 -40.58 6.59 34.24
C ARG A 129 -39.52 5.88 33.38
N GLN A 130 -39.92 4.76 32.76
CA GLN A 130 -39.02 3.89 32.00
C GLN A 130 -38.36 4.62 30.83
N GLU A 131 -39.13 5.38 30.04
CA GLU A 131 -38.59 6.08 28.87
C GLU A 131 -37.59 7.16 29.28
N SER A 132 -37.89 7.94 30.31
CA SER A 132 -36.98 8.95 30.85
C SER A 132 -35.70 8.32 31.41
N ALA A 133 -35.78 7.16 32.08
CA ALA A 133 -34.60 6.44 32.55
C ALA A 133 -33.74 5.91 31.40
N LEU A 134 -34.36 5.39 30.34
CA LEU A 134 -33.69 4.94 29.12
C LEU A 134 -33.01 6.11 28.38
N ALA A 135 -33.67 7.27 28.33
CA ALA A 135 -33.07 8.48 27.77
C ALA A 135 -31.82 8.92 28.57
N VAL A 136 -31.89 8.91 29.91
CA VAL A 136 -30.74 9.24 30.77
C VAL A 136 -29.58 8.27 30.52
N ILE A 137 -29.82 6.95 30.48
CA ILE A 137 -28.72 5.99 30.28
C ILE A 137 -28.13 6.10 28.87
N PHE A 138 -28.96 6.36 27.86
CA PHE A 138 -28.49 6.68 26.52
C PHE A 138 -27.54 7.89 26.55
N GLU A 139 -27.90 8.99 27.20
CA GLU A 139 -27.04 10.18 27.28
C GLU A 139 -25.70 9.92 27.98
N LEU A 140 -25.70 9.07 29.01
CA LEU A 140 -24.50 8.67 29.75
C LEU A 140 -23.55 7.83 28.89
N GLN A 141 -24.12 6.92 28.09
CA GLN A 141 -23.37 5.89 27.34
C GLN A 141 -23.43 6.04 25.82
N MET A 142 -23.90 7.20 25.31
CA MET A 142 -24.11 7.42 23.88
C MET A 142 -22.80 7.27 23.10
N PRO A 143 -22.78 6.44 22.03
CA PRO A 143 -21.65 6.30 21.13
C PRO A 143 -21.13 7.65 20.63
N ILE A 144 -19.81 7.77 20.49
CA ILE A 144 -19.16 9.05 20.15
C ILE A 144 -19.60 9.57 18.78
N GLU A 145 -19.86 8.68 17.83
CA GLU A 145 -20.29 9.00 16.47
C GLU A 145 -21.66 9.70 16.47
N ILE A 146 -22.60 9.15 17.26
CA ILE A 146 -23.95 9.70 17.40
C ILE A 146 -23.89 11.03 18.15
N ARG A 147 -23.02 11.14 19.16
CA ARG A 147 -22.78 12.39 19.89
C ARG A 147 -22.27 13.49 18.96
N CYS A 148 -21.23 13.20 18.16
CA CYS A 148 -20.68 14.14 17.18
C CYS A 148 -21.73 14.55 16.15
N TYR A 149 -22.47 13.59 15.60
CA TYR A 149 -23.55 13.86 14.66
C TYR A 149 -24.62 14.77 15.26
N ARG A 150 -25.05 14.50 16.50
CA ARG A 150 -26.06 15.31 17.19
C ARG A 150 -25.58 16.73 17.46
N GLU A 151 -24.33 16.93 17.87
CA GLU A 151 -23.77 18.26 18.09
C GLU A 151 -23.73 19.08 16.80
N ILE A 152 -23.31 18.46 15.69
CA ILE A 152 -23.31 19.09 14.36
C ILE A 152 -24.74 19.44 13.96
N LEU A 153 -25.67 18.49 14.08
CA LEU A 153 -27.08 18.67 13.73
C LEU A 153 -27.72 19.81 14.55
N TRP A 154 -27.42 19.87 15.86
CA TRP A 154 -27.87 20.95 16.74
C TRP A 154 -27.35 22.31 16.28
N GLN A 155 -26.08 22.40 15.90
CA GLN A 155 -25.49 23.66 15.39
C GLN A 155 -26.17 24.11 14.10
N PHE A 156 -26.42 23.20 13.15
CA PHE A 156 -27.09 23.55 11.89
C PHE A 156 -28.55 23.98 12.08
N ILE A 157 -29.32 23.26 12.92
CA ILE A 157 -30.73 23.58 13.18
C ILE A 157 -30.87 24.93 13.88
N ASN A 158 -30.02 25.22 14.85
CA ASN A 158 -30.09 26.47 15.64
C ASN A 158 -29.24 27.61 15.05
N ARG A 159 -28.65 27.43 13.86
CA ARG A 159 -27.87 28.46 13.18
C ARG A 159 -28.62 29.80 12.99
N PRO A 160 -29.91 29.83 12.58
CA PRO A 160 -30.63 31.08 12.33
C PRO A 160 -30.88 31.90 13.60
N ASN A 161 -31.05 31.22 14.73
CA ASN A 161 -31.32 31.81 16.05
C ASN A 161 -30.46 31.07 17.07
N PRO A 162 -29.19 31.46 17.26
CA PRO A 162 -28.32 30.84 18.25
C PRO A 162 -29.02 30.92 19.61
N GLN A 163 -29.39 29.78 20.19
CA GLN A 163 -30.05 29.80 21.48
C GLN A 163 -29.11 30.42 22.52
N PRO A 164 -29.56 31.45 23.27
CA PRO A 164 -28.77 31.99 24.36
C PRO A 164 -28.55 30.92 25.43
N TYR A 165 -27.49 31.11 26.20
CA TYR A 165 -27.19 30.32 27.39
C TYR A 165 -28.45 30.20 28.27
N ASN A 166 -28.94 28.98 28.46
CA ASN A 166 -30.07 28.72 29.33
C ASN A 166 -29.60 28.61 30.78
N SER A 167 -30.38 29.11 31.74
CA SER A 167 -30.21 28.92 33.18
C SER A 167 -30.51 27.49 33.65
N LYS A 168 -30.23 26.48 32.81
CA LYS A 168 -30.49 25.06 33.08
C LYS A 168 -29.26 24.42 33.73
N TYR A 169 -29.49 23.44 34.58
CA TYR A 169 -28.44 22.74 35.30
C TYR A 169 -27.98 21.49 34.54
N GLU A 170 -26.67 21.31 34.37
CA GLU A 170 -26.11 20.06 33.83
C GLU A 170 -26.39 18.91 34.81
N TRP A 171 -27.00 17.83 34.32
CA TRP A 171 -27.47 16.72 35.15
C TRP A 171 -26.36 16.11 36.01
N LEU A 172 -25.18 15.89 35.42
CA LEU A 172 -24.01 15.34 36.11
C LEU A 172 -23.27 16.34 37.00
N SER A 173 -23.73 17.60 37.07
CA SER A 173 -23.21 18.64 37.96
C SER A 173 -24.10 18.85 39.20
N VAL A 174 -25.29 18.25 39.23
CA VAL A 174 -26.28 18.35 40.32
C VAL A 174 -26.14 17.16 41.27
N ARG A 175 -26.16 17.40 42.60
CA ARG A 175 -26.23 16.30 43.61
C ARG A 175 -27.69 15.86 43.76
N PRO A 176 -27.99 14.56 44.00
CA PRO A 176 -27.07 13.43 44.18
C PRO A 176 -26.60 12.76 42.87
N HIS A 177 -27.14 13.16 41.71
CA HIS A 177 -26.89 12.53 40.39
C HIS A 177 -25.41 12.47 40.02
N SER A 178 -24.67 13.55 40.24
CA SER A 178 -23.22 13.66 40.04
C SER A 178 -22.40 12.57 40.77
N ASN A 179 -22.81 12.16 41.96
CA ASN A 179 -22.10 11.14 42.73
C ASN A 179 -22.54 9.72 42.34
N LYS A 180 -23.80 9.55 41.92
CA LYS A 180 -24.42 8.23 41.71
C LYS A 180 -24.35 7.75 40.26
N LEU A 181 -24.28 8.66 39.29
CA LEU A 181 -24.34 8.34 37.86
C LEU A 181 -23.01 8.53 37.12
N ARG A 182 -22.06 9.28 37.68
CA ARG A 182 -20.83 9.68 36.98
C ARG A 182 -19.92 8.52 36.59
N SER A 183 -19.96 7.40 37.32
CA SER A 183 -19.24 6.17 36.96
C SER A 183 -19.74 5.51 35.68
N PHE A 184 -20.95 5.82 35.23
CA PHE A 184 -21.57 5.25 34.03
C PHE A 184 -21.38 6.14 32.79
N TYR A 185 -20.78 7.32 32.93
CA TYR A 185 -20.55 8.25 31.83
C TYR A 185 -19.34 7.83 30.99
N THR A 186 -19.54 7.56 29.70
CA THR A 186 -18.47 7.14 28.76
C THR A 186 -18.11 8.21 27.73
N GLY A 187 -18.80 9.36 27.76
CA GLY A 187 -18.57 10.46 26.82
C GLY A 187 -17.35 11.33 27.16
N PRO A 188 -16.93 12.20 26.22
CA PRO A 188 -15.88 13.16 26.45
C PRO A 188 -16.39 14.37 27.26
N TYR A 189 -15.64 14.79 28.27
CA TYR A 189 -16.04 15.89 29.18
C TYR A 189 -16.26 17.24 28.49
N ASN A 190 -15.65 17.46 27.32
CA ASN A 190 -15.74 18.69 26.53
C ASN A 190 -16.92 18.71 25.54
N SER A 191 -17.85 17.74 25.60
CA SER A 191 -19.07 17.76 24.80
C SER A 191 -19.88 19.03 25.06
N LYS A 192 -20.29 19.71 23.98
CA LYS A 192 -21.01 20.99 24.06
C LYS A 192 -22.49 20.80 24.36
N LEU A 193 -23.08 19.71 23.87
CA LEU A 193 -24.50 19.39 24.04
C LEU A 193 -24.66 18.29 25.09
N LYS A 194 -25.28 18.62 26.23
CA LYS A 194 -25.39 17.72 27.37
C LYS A 194 -26.83 17.55 27.83
N LEU A 195 -27.03 16.52 28.65
CA LEU A 195 -28.24 16.32 29.43
C LEU A 195 -28.32 17.39 30.52
N VAL A 196 -29.41 18.16 30.53
CA VAL A 196 -29.67 19.26 31.45
C VAL A 196 -31.08 19.16 32.03
N SER A 197 -31.38 20.02 33.01
CA SER A 197 -32.71 20.15 33.57
C SER A 197 -33.05 21.58 33.99
N SER A 198 -34.35 21.93 33.91
CA SER A 198 -34.88 23.25 34.23
C SER A 198 -35.21 23.47 35.72
N PRO A 199 -35.69 22.48 36.52
CA PRO A 199 -35.68 22.61 37.99
C PRO A 199 -34.32 22.22 38.60
N GLU A 200 -33.97 22.85 39.73
CA GLU A 200 -32.91 22.35 40.62
C GLU A 200 -33.34 21.02 41.27
N SER A 201 -32.37 20.16 41.58
CA SER A 201 -32.63 18.99 42.43
C SER A 201 -33.27 19.44 43.75
N LEU A 202 -34.20 18.64 44.26
CA LEU A 202 -34.81 18.87 45.56
C LEU A 202 -33.75 18.97 46.68
N THR A 203 -32.64 18.25 46.54
CA THR A 203 -31.50 18.30 47.47
C THR A 203 -30.65 19.58 47.39
N GLN A 204 -30.89 20.44 46.39
CA GLN A 204 -30.26 21.76 46.24
C GLN A 204 -31.25 22.93 46.40
N SER A 205 -32.56 22.67 46.34
CA SER A 205 -33.63 23.65 46.55
C SER A 205 -33.89 23.97 48.04
N HIS A 206 -34.91 24.80 48.35
CA HIS A 206 -35.37 25.03 49.74
C HIS A 206 -35.82 23.75 50.46
N TYR A 207 -36.13 22.67 49.72
CA TYR A 207 -36.43 21.35 50.27
C TYR A 207 -35.20 20.59 50.80
N SER A 208 -33.98 21.07 50.54
CA SER A 208 -32.73 20.51 51.05
C SER A 208 -32.56 20.66 52.57
N THR A 209 -33.33 21.55 53.19
CA THR A 209 -33.24 21.77 54.63
C THR A 209 -33.60 20.50 55.40
N PRO A 210 -32.72 20.02 56.31
CA PRO A 210 -32.98 18.82 57.10
C PRO A 210 -34.33 18.94 57.84
N ARG A 211 -35.19 17.94 57.69
CA ARG A 211 -36.56 18.00 58.24
C ARG A 211 -36.60 17.49 59.68
N PRO A 212 -37.40 18.11 60.56
CA PRO A 212 -37.52 17.68 61.94
C PRO A 212 -38.25 16.33 62.01
N VAL A 213 -37.64 15.38 62.71
CA VAL A 213 -38.18 14.02 62.82
C VAL A 213 -39.50 13.98 63.60
N SER A 214 -39.71 14.95 64.50
CA SER A 214 -40.87 15.06 65.39
C SER A 214 -42.23 15.16 64.69
N SER A 215 -42.28 15.74 63.49
CA SER A 215 -43.54 16.13 62.83
C SER A 215 -43.64 15.71 61.37
N THR A 216 -42.63 15.01 60.85
CA THR A 216 -42.53 14.66 59.43
C THR A 216 -42.77 13.17 59.22
N SER A 217 -43.70 12.83 58.31
CA SER A 217 -43.98 11.43 57.93
C SER A 217 -42.82 10.83 57.14
N LEU A 218 -42.70 9.50 57.10
CA LEU A 218 -41.60 8.82 56.41
C LEU A 218 -41.56 9.14 54.90
N GLU A 219 -42.73 9.21 54.26
CA GLU A 219 -42.89 9.53 52.84
C GLU A 219 -42.31 10.90 52.48
N GLN A 220 -42.32 11.86 53.41
CA GLN A 220 -41.81 13.20 53.21
C GLN A 220 -40.26 13.29 53.23
N TYR A 221 -39.56 12.17 53.42
CA TYR A 221 -38.10 12.07 53.28
C TYR A 221 -37.67 11.40 51.98
N LEU A 222 -38.59 10.78 51.23
CA LEU A 222 -38.28 9.98 50.05
C LEU A 222 -38.91 10.61 48.81
N TYR A 223 -38.07 11.14 47.94
CA TYR A 223 -38.50 11.80 46.71
C TYR A 223 -38.04 11.01 45.48
N GLU A 224 -38.92 10.95 44.50
CA GLU A 224 -38.55 10.54 43.15
C GLU A 224 -37.68 11.62 42.48
N ASN A 225 -37.04 11.26 41.38
CA ASN A 225 -36.22 12.18 40.62
C ASN A 225 -37.06 13.39 40.16
N SER A 226 -36.61 14.59 40.51
CA SER A 226 -37.30 15.84 40.19
C SER A 226 -36.83 16.49 38.89
N LEU A 227 -35.76 15.97 38.29
CA LEU A 227 -35.16 16.52 37.08
C LEU A 227 -35.94 16.09 35.83
N GLN A 228 -36.25 17.06 34.97
CA GLN A 228 -36.79 16.86 33.63
C GLN A 228 -35.66 16.56 32.63
N VAL A 229 -35.82 15.49 31.84
CA VAL A 229 -34.86 15.01 30.82
C VAL A 229 -34.89 15.94 29.62
N GLU A 230 -33.89 16.80 29.51
CA GLU A 230 -33.74 17.74 28.40
C GLU A 230 -32.28 17.76 27.89
N ILE A 231 -32.09 18.12 26.62
CA ILE A 231 -30.76 18.42 26.08
C ILE A 231 -30.63 19.91 25.80
N SER A 232 -29.47 20.48 26.15
CA SER A 232 -29.17 21.88 25.87
C SER A 232 -27.66 22.07 25.83
N PRO A 233 -27.16 23.05 25.06
CA PRO A 233 -25.75 23.39 25.07
C PRO A 233 -25.36 24.00 26.43
N THR A 234 -24.27 23.52 27.03
CA THR A 234 -23.76 24.07 28.30
C THR A 234 -22.83 25.28 28.11
N ASN A 235 -22.35 25.49 26.88
CA ASN A 235 -21.53 26.64 26.47
C ASN A 235 -22.12 27.24 25.19
N PRO A 236 -21.86 28.54 24.90
CA PRO A 236 -22.25 29.13 23.62
C PRO A 236 -21.71 28.29 22.46
N THR A 237 -22.61 27.82 21.59
CA THR A 237 -22.26 27.02 20.42
C THR A 237 -21.95 27.87 19.19
N THR A 238 -21.74 29.18 19.37
CA THR A 238 -21.33 30.05 18.26
C THR A 238 -20.01 29.54 17.69
N LEU A 239 -20.00 29.32 16.38
CA LEU A 239 -18.77 29.03 15.64
C LEU A 239 -17.93 30.32 15.68
N GLN A 240 -16.92 30.34 16.56
CA GLN A 240 -16.06 31.53 16.78
C GLN A 240 -15.34 32.01 15.50
N ASN A 241 -15.43 31.26 14.39
CA ASN A 241 -15.06 31.71 13.06
C ASN A 241 -15.77 30.84 12.00
N GLU A 242 -17.08 31.08 11.77
CA GLU A 242 -17.92 30.31 10.84
C GLU A 242 -17.28 30.15 9.45
N CYS A 243 -16.83 31.26 8.86
CA CYS A 243 -16.19 31.24 7.55
C CYS A 243 -14.99 30.30 7.56
N ARG A 244 -14.06 30.45 8.52
CA ARG A 244 -12.88 29.59 8.63
C ARG A 244 -13.20 28.10 8.79
N THR A 245 -14.34 27.77 9.40
CA THR A 245 -14.75 26.39 9.66
C THR A 245 -15.48 25.76 8.48
N LEU A 246 -16.22 26.57 7.72
CA LEU A 246 -17.10 26.13 6.63
C LEU A 246 -16.50 26.35 5.24
N THR A 247 -15.43 27.13 5.12
CA THR A 247 -14.71 27.36 3.87
C THR A 247 -13.34 26.67 3.86
N PRO A 248 -12.88 26.17 2.69
CA PRO A 248 -11.52 25.67 2.56
C PRO A 248 -10.49 26.72 2.94
N GLN A 249 -9.39 26.28 3.55
CA GLN A 249 -8.30 27.14 3.98
C GLN A 249 -7.13 27.01 3.01
N LEU A 250 -6.67 28.15 2.49
CA LEU A 250 -5.48 28.22 1.63
C LEU A 250 -4.24 28.08 2.51
N THR A 251 -3.65 26.89 2.50
CA THR A 251 -2.42 26.57 3.25
C THR A 251 -1.16 26.99 2.50
N ASP A 252 -1.24 27.08 1.18
CA ASP A 252 -0.17 27.54 0.32
C ASP A 252 0.17 29.02 0.61
N PRO A 253 1.43 29.33 1.00
CA PRO A 253 1.88 30.70 1.23
C PRO A 253 1.62 31.63 0.05
N ASP A 254 1.65 31.13 -1.19
CA ASP A 254 1.51 31.95 -2.39
C ASP A 254 0.08 32.49 -2.55
N TYR A 255 -0.92 31.79 -2.02
CA TYR A 255 -2.34 32.14 -2.13
C TYR A 255 -2.95 32.65 -0.82
N LYS A 256 -2.22 32.61 0.29
CA LYS A 256 -2.72 32.95 1.64
C LYS A 256 -3.35 34.35 1.73
N HIS A 257 -2.81 35.34 1.01
CA HIS A 257 -3.35 36.70 0.97
C HIS A 257 -4.72 36.81 0.25
N LEU A 258 -5.12 35.77 -0.48
CA LEU A 258 -6.36 35.68 -1.24
C LEU A 258 -7.45 34.89 -0.50
N GLN A 259 -7.27 34.48 0.76
CA GLN A 259 -8.29 33.73 1.52
C GLN A 259 -9.69 34.39 1.49
N PHE A 260 -9.75 35.72 1.47
CA PHE A 260 -11.01 36.45 1.38
C PHE A 260 -11.83 36.12 0.11
N SER A 261 -11.19 35.73 -1.00
CA SER A 261 -11.89 35.32 -2.22
C SER A 261 -12.52 33.92 -2.09
N ILE A 262 -12.04 33.12 -1.13
CA ILE A 262 -12.65 31.84 -0.73
C ILE A 262 -13.77 32.05 0.30
N ASP A 263 -13.66 33.06 1.15
CA ASP A 263 -14.62 33.27 2.25
C ASP A 263 -15.97 33.84 1.80
N THR A 264 -15.99 34.67 0.75
CA THR A 264 -17.22 35.31 0.24
C THR A 264 -17.13 35.52 -1.27
N THR A 265 -18.28 35.77 -1.91
CA THR A 265 -18.39 36.24 -3.30
C THR A 265 -18.73 37.73 -3.40
N GLU A 266 -18.93 38.41 -2.26
CA GLU A 266 -19.37 39.81 -2.16
C GLU A 266 -18.19 40.78 -2.27
N PHE A 267 -17.48 40.71 -3.39
CA PHE A 267 -16.38 41.62 -3.70
C PHE A 267 -16.26 41.84 -5.21
N VAL A 268 -15.53 42.90 -5.59
CA VAL A 268 -15.28 43.26 -6.99
C VAL A 268 -13.83 43.05 -7.36
N GLN A 269 -13.56 42.80 -8.64
CA GLN A 269 -12.20 42.58 -9.18
C GLN A 269 -11.22 43.71 -8.82
N ASN A 270 -11.66 44.97 -8.77
CA ASN A 270 -10.81 46.11 -8.38
C ASN A 270 -10.20 45.95 -6.97
N GLN A 271 -10.91 45.29 -6.06
CA GLN A 271 -10.39 45.00 -4.72
C GLN A 271 -9.20 44.01 -4.80
N VAL A 272 -9.25 43.03 -5.69
CA VAL A 272 -8.16 42.08 -5.93
C VAL A 272 -6.96 42.81 -6.54
N ILE A 273 -7.19 43.64 -7.55
CA ILE A 273 -6.14 44.44 -8.22
C ILE A 273 -5.42 45.33 -7.20
N SER A 274 -6.15 45.97 -6.28
CA SER A 274 -5.55 46.79 -5.22
C SER A 274 -4.60 46.02 -4.28
N LYS A 275 -4.74 44.69 -4.23
CA LYS A 275 -3.94 43.78 -3.39
C LYS A 275 -2.78 43.13 -4.14
N VAL A 276 -2.53 43.48 -5.41
CA VAL A 276 -1.39 42.94 -6.19
C VAL A 276 -0.04 43.26 -5.56
N THR A 277 0.04 44.28 -4.70
CA THR A 277 1.23 44.57 -3.89
C THR A 277 1.60 43.45 -2.91
N TYR A 278 0.64 42.60 -2.55
CA TYR A 278 0.85 41.40 -1.73
C TYR A 278 1.14 40.13 -2.56
N CYS A 279 1.27 40.26 -3.90
CA CYS A 279 1.59 39.15 -4.78
C CYS A 279 3.02 38.63 -4.48
N PRO A 280 3.18 37.36 -4.09
CA PRO A 280 4.48 36.72 -3.96
C PRO A 280 5.24 36.71 -5.29
N SER A 281 6.57 36.65 -5.23
CA SER A 281 7.44 36.66 -6.42
C SER A 281 7.36 35.38 -7.27
N ARG A 282 6.83 34.28 -6.70
CA ARG A 282 6.73 32.98 -7.38
C ARG A 282 5.55 32.91 -8.36
N ILE A 283 4.51 33.72 -8.15
CA ILE A 283 3.34 33.78 -9.04
C ILE A 283 3.32 35.09 -9.83
N LYS A 284 2.84 35.01 -11.08
CA LYS A 284 2.68 36.20 -11.93
C LYS A 284 1.53 37.05 -11.40
N SER A 285 1.66 38.37 -11.51
CA SER A 285 0.59 39.31 -11.12
C SER A 285 -0.74 39.03 -11.84
N THR A 286 -0.69 38.60 -13.09
CA THR A 286 -1.87 38.16 -13.85
C THR A 286 -2.52 36.93 -13.22
N HIS A 287 -1.74 35.91 -12.86
CA HIS A 287 -2.23 34.71 -12.17
C HIS A 287 -2.88 35.09 -10.83
N PHE A 288 -2.23 35.96 -10.03
CA PHE A 288 -2.76 36.45 -8.75
C PHE A 288 -4.13 37.13 -8.91
N VAL A 289 -4.27 38.00 -9.92
CA VAL A 289 -5.53 38.70 -10.19
C VAL A 289 -6.60 37.73 -10.65
N GLU A 290 -6.29 36.80 -11.56
CA GLU A 290 -7.25 35.81 -12.06
C GLU A 290 -7.76 34.90 -10.93
N PHE A 291 -6.85 34.36 -10.09
CA PHE A 291 -7.23 33.54 -8.94
C PHE A 291 -8.12 34.33 -7.98
N GLY A 292 -7.69 35.53 -7.60
CA GLY A 292 -8.42 36.34 -6.63
C GLY A 292 -9.78 36.82 -7.15
N SER A 293 -9.91 37.02 -8.46
CA SER A 293 -11.12 37.56 -9.11
C SER A 293 -12.11 36.48 -9.55
N PHE A 294 -11.72 35.20 -9.53
CA PHE A 294 -12.56 34.09 -9.99
C PHE A 294 -13.98 34.11 -9.39
N ARG A 295 -14.10 34.54 -8.15
CA ARG A 295 -15.37 34.58 -7.39
C ARG A 295 -15.90 35.98 -7.13
N SER A 296 -15.45 36.99 -7.88
CA SER A 296 -16.01 38.34 -7.77
C SER A 296 -17.44 38.36 -8.34
N GLY A 297 -18.44 38.21 -7.47
CA GLY A 297 -19.84 38.01 -7.83
C GLY A 297 -20.19 36.54 -8.06
N HIS A 298 -21.22 36.04 -7.34
CA HIS A 298 -21.61 34.63 -7.38
C HIS A 298 -22.16 34.17 -8.73
N ARG A 299 -22.80 35.06 -9.51
CA ARG A 299 -23.36 34.73 -10.83
C ARG A 299 -22.30 34.56 -11.92
N LEU A 300 -21.07 35.02 -11.70
CA LEU A 300 -20.01 35.02 -12.71
C LEU A 300 -19.11 33.78 -12.66
N GLN A 301 -19.23 32.93 -11.63
CA GLN A 301 -18.30 31.83 -11.39
C GLN A 301 -18.16 30.85 -12.57
N TRP A 302 -19.27 30.48 -13.24
CA TRP A 302 -19.21 29.60 -14.42
C TRP A 302 -18.65 30.29 -15.66
N TRP A 303 -18.95 31.57 -15.85
CA TRP A 303 -18.39 32.36 -16.94
C TRP A 303 -16.88 32.55 -16.78
N ASN A 304 -16.44 32.82 -15.55
CA ASN A 304 -15.02 32.92 -15.21
C ASN A 304 -14.32 31.56 -15.41
N LEU A 305 -14.98 30.45 -15.06
CA LEU A 305 -14.45 29.11 -15.33
C LEU A 305 -14.29 28.86 -16.82
N LEU A 306 -15.30 29.20 -17.63
CA LEU A 306 -15.22 29.06 -19.08
C LEU A 306 -14.09 29.91 -19.66
N SER A 307 -13.91 31.14 -19.18
CA SER A 307 -12.81 32.04 -19.55
C SER A 307 -11.44 31.43 -19.20
N ILE A 308 -11.27 30.89 -17.99
CA ILE A 308 -10.02 30.23 -17.58
C ILE A 308 -9.71 29.01 -18.45
N LEU A 309 -10.72 28.21 -18.79
CA LEU A 309 -10.57 27.05 -19.68
C LEU A 309 -10.22 27.46 -21.12
N GLU A 310 -10.73 28.62 -21.57
CA GLU A 310 -10.47 29.12 -22.91
C GLU A 310 -9.09 29.76 -23.04
N CYS A 311 -8.73 30.63 -22.09
CA CYS A 311 -7.51 31.43 -22.09
C CYS A 311 -6.31 30.78 -21.39
N GLU A 312 -6.50 29.62 -20.74
CA GLU A 312 -5.47 28.94 -19.93
C GLU A 312 -4.85 29.86 -18.87
N ALA A 313 -5.68 30.72 -18.26
CA ALA A 313 -5.24 31.81 -17.41
C ALA A 313 -4.72 31.35 -16.02
N LEU A 314 -5.14 30.17 -15.56
CA LEU A 314 -4.70 29.54 -14.31
C LEU A 314 -4.18 28.13 -14.57
N SER A 315 -3.17 27.73 -13.80
CA SER A 315 -2.66 26.35 -13.80
C SER A 315 -3.66 25.44 -13.10
N LEU A 316 -4.35 24.60 -13.86
CA LEU A 316 -5.30 23.62 -13.31
C LEU A 316 -4.61 22.46 -12.57
N ASN A 317 -3.27 22.40 -12.58
CA ASN A 317 -2.50 21.35 -11.92
C ASN A 317 -1.99 21.72 -10.51
N GLU A 318 -2.64 22.67 -9.85
CA GLU A 318 -2.29 23.17 -8.51
C GLU A 318 -3.44 22.98 -7.53
N GLU A 319 -3.17 22.41 -6.34
CA GLU A 319 -4.21 22.11 -5.35
C GLU A 319 -5.01 23.35 -4.92
N SER A 320 -4.36 24.51 -4.77
CA SER A 320 -5.02 25.80 -4.44
C SER A 320 -6.06 26.20 -5.49
N VAL A 321 -5.75 26.00 -6.77
CA VAL A 321 -6.66 26.30 -7.89
C VAL A 321 -7.80 25.29 -7.93
N VAL A 322 -7.52 24.01 -7.67
CA VAL A 322 -8.56 22.97 -7.56
C VAL A 322 -9.54 23.32 -6.44
N LEU A 323 -9.04 23.71 -5.26
CA LEU A 323 -9.86 24.11 -4.13
C LEU A 323 -10.77 25.29 -4.47
N LEU A 324 -10.24 26.33 -5.14
CA LEU A 324 -11.00 27.49 -5.59
C LEU A 324 -12.15 27.10 -6.53
N ILE A 325 -11.85 26.26 -7.55
CA ILE A 325 -12.85 25.83 -8.54
C ILE A 325 -13.90 24.93 -7.88
N VAL A 326 -13.47 23.88 -7.16
CA VAL A 326 -14.37 22.92 -6.51
C VAL A 326 -15.28 23.62 -5.51
N HIS A 327 -14.74 24.53 -4.69
CA HIS A 327 -15.55 25.30 -3.75
C HIS A 327 -16.58 26.17 -4.49
N SER A 328 -16.19 26.81 -5.59
CA SER A 328 -17.09 27.67 -6.36
C SER A 328 -18.25 26.93 -7.00
N ILE A 329 -17.99 25.77 -7.61
CA ILE A 329 -19.03 25.03 -8.33
C ILE A 329 -19.94 24.20 -7.41
N LEU A 330 -19.52 23.93 -6.18
CA LEU A 330 -20.31 23.20 -5.18
C LEU A 330 -21.02 24.10 -4.17
N GLN A 331 -20.63 25.37 -4.06
CA GLN A 331 -21.29 26.32 -3.17
C GLN A 331 -22.74 26.54 -3.60
N ASN A 332 -23.68 26.35 -2.67
CA ASN A 332 -25.05 26.81 -2.88
C ASN A 332 -25.15 28.32 -2.66
N GLY A 333 -25.70 29.02 -3.64
CA GLY A 333 -25.93 30.46 -3.61
C GLY A 333 -27.39 30.84 -3.32
N PRO A 334 -27.74 32.14 -3.42
CA PRO A 334 -29.11 32.61 -3.33
C PRO A 334 -30.00 31.97 -4.41
N MET A 335 -31.28 31.78 -4.09
CA MET A 335 -32.30 31.29 -5.01
C MET A 335 -32.98 32.44 -5.74
N ILE A 336 -33.48 32.19 -6.95
CA ILE A 336 -34.27 33.17 -7.69
C ILE A 336 -35.57 33.42 -6.93
N GLN A 337 -35.80 34.66 -6.52
CA GLN A 337 -37.07 35.11 -5.95
C GLN A 337 -37.95 35.66 -7.06
N ASN A 338 -38.81 34.81 -7.63
CA ASN A 338 -39.89 35.26 -8.51
C ASN A 338 -41.14 35.47 -7.67
N GLU A 339 -41.52 36.72 -7.39
CA GLU A 339 -42.72 37.06 -6.60
C GLU A 339 -44.03 36.53 -7.23
N ASN A 340 -44.01 36.22 -8.53
CA ASN A 340 -45.17 35.77 -9.31
C ASN A 340 -45.27 34.23 -9.48
N GLU A 341 -44.32 33.43 -8.99
CA GLU A 341 -44.36 31.97 -9.09
C GLU A 341 -44.60 31.31 -7.73
N VAL A 342 -45.63 30.46 -7.63
CA VAL A 342 -46.01 29.73 -6.40
C VAL A 342 -44.94 28.69 -6.00
N VAL A 343 -44.05 28.31 -6.93
CA VAL A 343 -42.94 27.37 -6.71
C VAL A 343 -41.66 28.06 -7.18
N GLY A 344 -40.82 28.50 -6.24
CA GLY A 344 -39.52 29.08 -6.56
C GLY A 344 -38.61 28.12 -7.33
N SER A 345 -37.69 28.66 -8.14
CA SER A 345 -36.68 27.87 -8.86
C SER A 345 -35.86 27.01 -7.89
N TRP A 346 -35.72 25.71 -8.19
CA TRP A 346 -34.93 24.78 -7.40
C TRP A 346 -33.41 24.97 -7.57
N CYS A 347 -32.99 25.67 -8.64
CA CYS A 347 -31.60 25.85 -9.01
C CYS A 347 -31.12 27.24 -8.54
N PRO A 348 -30.03 27.33 -7.73
CA PRO A 348 -29.48 28.61 -7.29
C PRO A 348 -29.06 29.50 -8.47
N GLU A 349 -29.06 30.82 -8.25
CA GLU A 349 -28.70 31.81 -9.27
C GLU A 349 -27.32 31.55 -9.89
N ALA A 350 -26.35 31.15 -9.06
CA ALA A 350 -24.99 30.85 -9.50
C ALA A 350 -24.92 29.65 -10.45
N HIS A 351 -25.92 28.76 -10.49
CA HIS A 351 -25.90 27.56 -11.33
C HIS A 351 -26.84 27.63 -12.54
N GLN A 352 -27.54 28.75 -12.74
CA GLN A 352 -28.46 28.96 -13.86
C GLN A 352 -27.83 28.69 -15.24
N PRO A 353 -26.56 29.07 -15.52
CA PRO A 353 -25.95 28.77 -16.82
C PRO A 353 -25.96 27.28 -17.19
N LEU A 354 -25.99 26.37 -16.20
CA LEU A 354 -26.04 24.92 -16.46
C LEU A 354 -27.40 24.42 -16.96
N LEU A 355 -28.44 25.23 -16.86
CA LEU A 355 -29.76 24.95 -17.45
C LEU A 355 -29.86 25.43 -18.90
N GLU A 356 -28.85 26.13 -19.41
CA GLU A 356 -28.79 26.58 -20.80
C GLU A 356 -27.99 25.58 -21.64
N ASP A 357 -28.68 24.87 -22.53
CA ASP A 357 -28.08 23.82 -23.36
C ASP A 357 -26.87 24.30 -24.18
N TYR A 358 -26.93 25.53 -24.71
CA TYR A 358 -25.82 26.14 -25.46
C TYR A 358 -24.59 26.38 -24.58
N PHE A 359 -24.79 26.89 -23.36
CA PHE A 359 -23.69 27.10 -22.42
C PHE A 359 -23.03 25.77 -22.03
N VAL A 360 -23.85 24.75 -21.79
CA VAL A 360 -23.37 23.40 -21.47
C VAL A 360 -22.55 22.81 -22.62
N ASP A 361 -22.97 22.99 -23.88
CA ASP A 361 -22.23 22.55 -25.06
C ASP A 361 -20.85 23.21 -25.15
N GLU A 362 -20.80 24.54 -24.99
CA GLU A 362 -19.54 25.28 -24.96
C GLU A 362 -18.63 24.75 -23.84
N LEU A 363 -19.17 24.58 -22.63
CA LEU A 363 -18.39 24.09 -21.50
C LEU A 363 -17.85 22.67 -21.73
N ILE A 364 -18.66 21.74 -22.26
CA ILE A 364 -18.23 20.38 -22.63
C ILE A 364 -17.07 20.44 -23.63
N MET A 365 -17.19 21.26 -24.67
CA MET A 365 -16.16 21.38 -25.71
C MET A 365 -14.80 21.82 -25.12
N ARG A 366 -14.79 22.81 -24.21
CA ARG A 366 -13.53 23.27 -23.57
C ARG A 366 -12.98 22.23 -22.59
N LEU A 367 -13.84 21.50 -21.87
CA LEU A 367 -13.42 20.39 -21.01
C LEU A 367 -12.81 19.24 -21.82
N GLU A 368 -13.39 18.88 -22.97
CA GLU A 368 -12.84 17.84 -23.87
C GLU A 368 -11.47 18.24 -24.44
N ARG A 369 -11.30 19.52 -24.80
CA ARG A 369 -10.00 20.06 -25.22
C ARG A 369 -8.95 19.91 -24.11
N CYS A 370 -9.30 20.30 -22.88
CA CYS A 370 -8.44 20.17 -21.71
C CYS A 370 -8.08 18.71 -21.41
N LEU A 371 -9.07 17.81 -21.45
CA LEU A 371 -8.89 16.37 -21.26
C LEU A 371 -7.95 15.76 -22.31
N THR A 372 -8.08 16.18 -23.56
CA THR A 372 -7.24 15.74 -24.67
C THR A 372 -5.79 16.18 -24.48
N GLY A 373 -5.59 17.41 -24.01
CA GLY A 373 -4.27 17.96 -23.69
C GLY A 373 -3.56 17.21 -22.56
N CYS A 374 -4.30 16.82 -21.50
CA CYS A 374 -3.68 16.14 -20.35
C CYS A 374 -3.52 14.63 -20.52
N LYS A 375 -4.28 13.97 -21.40
CA LYS A 375 -4.38 12.50 -21.55
C LYS A 375 -3.06 11.71 -21.52
N ARG A 376 -1.96 12.27 -22.05
CA ARG A 376 -0.65 11.59 -22.13
C ARG A 376 0.25 11.81 -20.91
N ASN A 377 -0.10 12.76 -20.04
CA ASN A 377 0.70 13.11 -18.87
C ASN A 377 -0.07 12.81 -17.58
N TRP A 378 0.23 11.67 -16.97
CA TRP A 378 -0.38 11.25 -15.70
C TRP A 378 0.04 12.13 -14.50
N GLN A 379 1.01 13.05 -14.66
CA GLN A 379 1.36 14.05 -13.65
C GLN A 379 0.35 15.21 -13.56
N ASN A 380 -0.64 15.23 -14.47
CA ASN A 380 -1.70 16.22 -14.49
C ASN A 380 -2.96 15.70 -13.76
N GLU A 381 -2.80 15.01 -12.61
CA GLU A 381 -3.93 14.43 -11.87
C GLU A 381 -4.97 15.46 -11.45
N CYS A 382 -4.56 16.67 -11.07
CA CYS A 382 -5.47 17.73 -10.63
C CYS A 382 -6.41 18.19 -11.75
N ILE A 383 -5.92 18.20 -13.00
CA ILE A 383 -6.74 18.54 -14.17
C ILE A 383 -7.86 17.51 -14.35
N LEU A 384 -7.54 16.22 -14.28
CA LEU A 384 -8.54 15.15 -14.40
C LEU A 384 -9.60 15.24 -13.29
N ILE A 385 -9.16 15.51 -12.05
CA ILE A 385 -10.07 15.70 -10.90
C ILE A 385 -11.04 16.86 -11.14
N ILE A 386 -10.52 18.03 -11.56
CA ILE A 386 -11.34 19.22 -11.84
C ILE A 386 -12.37 18.90 -12.91
N ILE A 387 -11.95 18.29 -14.03
CA ILE A 387 -12.85 17.96 -15.13
C ILE A 387 -13.95 17.03 -14.62
N ILE A 388 -13.62 15.96 -13.89
CA ILE A 388 -14.62 15.03 -13.35
C ILE A 388 -15.61 15.75 -12.44
N ILE A 389 -15.14 16.56 -11.48
CA ILE A 389 -16.02 17.25 -10.55
C ILE A 389 -16.95 18.22 -11.29
N ILE A 390 -16.44 18.97 -12.28
CA ILE A 390 -17.25 19.83 -13.13
C ILE A 390 -18.29 19.01 -13.90
N THR A 391 -17.87 17.93 -14.57
CA THR A 391 -18.77 17.05 -15.34
C THR A 391 -19.89 16.49 -14.47
N ILE A 392 -19.59 16.07 -13.24
CA ILE A 392 -20.60 15.57 -12.31
C ILE A 392 -21.51 16.67 -11.79
N ARG A 393 -21.01 17.89 -11.61
CA ARG A 393 -21.86 19.04 -11.28
C ARG A 393 -22.82 19.37 -12.42
N ILE A 394 -22.35 19.35 -13.67
CA ILE A 394 -23.18 19.53 -14.87
C ILE A 394 -24.26 18.43 -14.90
N LEU A 395 -23.88 17.16 -14.77
CA LEU A 395 -24.79 16.01 -14.87
C LEU A 395 -25.93 16.05 -13.85
N ASN A 396 -25.67 16.62 -12.67
CA ASN A 396 -26.67 16.78 -11.61
C ASN A 396 -27.66 17.92 -11.86
N ILE A 397 -27.31 18.92 -12.68
CA ILE A 397 -28.10 20.15 -12.85
C ILE A 397 -28.70 20.27 -14.24
N CYS A 398 -28.00 19.85 -15.29
CA CYS A 398 -28.36 20.09 -16.67
C CYS A 398 -29.72 19.49 -17.08
N ASN A 399 -30.27 20.00 -18.17
CA ASN A 399 -31.49 19.48 -18.76
C ASN A 399 -31.32 18.03 -19.24
N ASN A 400 -32.46 17.34 -19.39
CA ASN A 400 -32.47 15.95 -19.83
C ASN A 400 -31.86 15.74 -21.23
N THR A 401 -31.90 16.77 -22.07
CA THR A 401 -31.32 16.80 -23.43
C THR A 401 -29.80 16.58 -23.44
N LYS A 402 -29.09 16.97 -22.38
CA LYS A 402 -27.62 16.94 -22.30
C LYS A 402 -27.03 15.76 -21.52
N ILE A 403 -27.85 14.97 -20.84
CA ILE A 403 -27.40 13.85 -19.98
C ILE A 403 -26.43 12.93 -20.72
N ASN A 404 -26.78 12.51 -21.94
CA ASN A 404 -26.02 11.52 -22.68
C ASN A 404 -24.62 12.05 -23.04
N GLN A 405 -24.52 13.29 -23.51
CA GLN A 405 -23.25 13.94 -23.85
C GLN A 405 -22.36 14.11 -22.62
N VAL A 406 -22.92 14.57 -21.49
CA VAL A 406 -22.18 14.74 -20.24
C VAL A 406 -21.74 13.39 -19.66
N THR A 407 -22.59 12.37 -19.76
CA THR A 407 -22.26 10.99 -19.37
C THR A 407 -21.11 10.44 -20.21
N GLU A 408 -21.12 10.69 -21.52
CA GLU A 408 -20.02 10.29 -22.41
C GLU A 408 -18.69 10.95 -21.99
N LEU A 409 -18.71 12.24 -21.64
CA LEU A 409 -17.55 12.95 -21.11
C LEU A 409 -17.05 12.32 -19.79
N ALA A 410 -17.96 12.00 -18.86
CA ALA A 410 -17.61 11.32 -17.61
C ALA A 410 -16.93 9.97 -17.87
N MET A 411 -17.45 9.21 -18.84
CA MET A 411 -16.89 7.93 -19.27
C MET A 411 -15.51 8.07 -19.92
N LYS A 412 -15.29 9.11 -20.73
CA LYS A 412 -13.95 9.43 -21.29
C LYS A 412 -12.95 9.73 -20.17
N CYS A 413 -13.35 10.51 -19.15
CA CYS A 413 -12.51 10.80 -17.99
C CYS A 413 -12.14 9.53 -17.23
N ARG A 414 -13.12 8.66 -16.96
CA ARG A 414 -12.89 7.38 -16.26
C ARG A 414 -11.86 6.51 -16.97
N ARG A 415 -12.03 6.32 -18.29
CA ARG A 415 -11.11 5.50 -19.11
C ARG A 415 -9.68 6.04 -19.09
N ILE A 416 -9.51 7.37 -19.06
CA ILE A 416 -8.19 8.00 -18.94
C ILE A 416 -7.60 7.74 -17.55
N GLY A 417 -8.39 7.92 -16.48
CA GLY A 417 -7.96 7.63 -15.12
C GLY A 417 -7.57 6.17 -14.91
N GLU A 418 -8.38 5.22 -15.40
CA GLU A 418 -8.07 3.78 -15.38
C GLU A 418 -6.75 3.47 -16.10
N LYS A 419 -6.53 4.08 -17.29
CA LYS A 419 -5.28 3.93 -18.02
C LYS A 419 -4.08 4.52 -17.26
N TRP A 420 -4.26 5.64 -16.56
CA TRP A 420 -3.19 6.21 -15.73
C TRP A 420 -2.88 5.33 -14.53
N ILE A 421 -3.90 4.76 -13.87
CA ILE A 421 -3.71 3.79 -12.79
C ILE A 421 -2.89 2.59 -13.27
N GLU A 422 -3.21 2.04 -14.46
CA GLU A 422 -2.45 0.94 -15.07
C GLU A 422 -0.99 1.33 -15.35
N LEU A 423 -0.75 2.48 -16.01
CA LEU A 423 0.60 2.96 -16.32
C LEU A 423 1.44 3.19 -15.06
N ILE A 424 0.85 3.80 -14.03
CA ILE A 424 1.56 4.04 -12.76
C ILE A 424 1.81 2.72 -12.03
N SER A 425 0.85 1.79 -12.03
CA SER A 425 1.02 0.46 -11.43
C SER A 425 2.16 -0.32 -12.09
N ASN A 426 2.24 -0.30 -13.43
CA ASN A 426 3.33 -0.92 -14.17
C ASN A 426 4.67 -0.22 -13.89
N THR A 427 4.66 1.10 -13.66
CA THR A 427 5.86 1.85 -13.25
C THR A 427 6.34 1.39 -11.88
N ILE A 428 5.43 1.24 -10.90
CA ILE A 428 5.74 0.72 -9.56
C ILE A 428 6.32 -0.69 -9.63
N GLN A 429 5.73 -1.56 -10.45
CA GLN A 429 6.21 -2.93 -10.62
C GLN A 429 7.64 -2.98 -11.16
N ASN A 430 8.08 -2.02 -11.97
CA ASN A 430 9.42 -2.02 -12.56
C ASN A 430 10.49 -1.31 -11.69
N LEU A 431 10.09 -0.64 -10.61
CA LEU A 431 11.02 0.09 -9.72
C LEU A 431 11.74 -0.86 -8.73
N PRO A 432 13.02 -0.60 -8.42
CA PRO A 432 13.73 -1.32 -7.37
C PRO A 432 13.25 -0.90 -5.96
N SER A 433 13.46 -1.75 -4.95
CA SER A 433 13.02 -1.51 -3.56
C SER A 433 13.70 -0.33 -2.88
N ASN A 434 14.77 0.21 -3.46
CA ASN A 434 15.53 1.29 -2.84
C ASN A 434 14.79 2.64 -2.90
N ASP A 435 13.77 2.75 -3.76
CA ASP A 435 13.01 3.99 -4.00
C ASP A 435 11.61 3.96 -3.33
N LEU A 436 11.52 3.44 -2.09
CA LEU A 436 10.24 3.34 -1.37
C LEU A 436 9.47 4.65 -1.30
N ASP A 437 10.15 5.79 -1.16
CA ASP A 437 9.51 7.11 -1.11
C ASP A 437 8.87 7.47 -2.45
N GLN A 438 9.54 7.19 -3.57
CA GLN A 438 8.97 7.39 -4.91
C GLN A 438 7.77 6.46 -5.13
N ILE A 439 7.88 5.19 -4.73
CA ILE A 439 6.77 4.23 -4.80
C ILE A 439 5.57 4.74 -4.01
N ASN A 440 5.77 5.24 -2.78
CA ASN A 440 4.70 5.77 -1.96
C ASN A 440 4.04 7.03 -2.57
N GLN A 441 4.82 7.91 -3.19
CA GLN A 441 4.29 9.06 -3.96
C GLN A 441 3.43 8.62 -5.15
N LEU A 442 3.88 7.60 -5.90
CA LEU A 442 3.11 7.03 -7.02
C LEU A 442 1.83 6.34 -6.52
N ARG A 443 1.85 5.70 -5.35
CA ARG A 443 0.66 5.13 -4.71
C ARG A 443 -0.35 6.20 -4.31
N ASP A 444 0.09 7.31 -3.73
CA ASP A 444 -0.82 8.42 -3.39
C ASP A 444 -1.45 9.01 -4.67
N LYS A 445 -0.70 9.11 -5.79
CA LYS A 445 -1.28 9.46 -7.09
C LYS A 445 -2.34 8.46 -7.55
N ILE A 446 -2.09 7.15 -7.46
CA ILE A 446 -3.08 6.11 -7.78
C ILE A 446 -4.34 6.29 -6.92
N VAL A 447 -4.22 6.55 -5.62
CA VAL A 447 -5.35 6.77 -4.71
C VAL A 447 -6.19 7.97 -5.15
N ILE A 448 -5.55 9.08 -5.49
CA ILE A 448 -6.23 10.31 -5.93
C ILE A 448 -6.96 10.09 -7.25
N ILE A 449 -6.29 9.50 -8.25
CA ILE A 449 -6.90 9.24 -9.57
C ILE A 449 -8.07 8.27 -9.41
N SER A 450 -7.90 7.20 -8.62
CA SER A 450 -8.98 6.22 -8.36
C SER A 450 -10.17 6.87 -7.64
N THR A 451 -9.90 7.75 -6.68
CA THR A 451 -10.92 8.54 -5.97
C THR A 451 -11.68 9.42 -6.94
N SER A 452 -10.99 10.09 -7.87
CA SER A 452 -11.64 10.90 -8.91
C SER A 452 -12.54 10.06 -9.82
N CYS A 453 -12.10 8.88 -10.27
CA CYS A 453 -12.92 7.97 -11.06
C CYS A 453 -14.17 7.49 -10.31
N LEU A 454 -14.08 7.31 -8.98
CA LEU A 454 -15.20 6.95 -8.13
C LEU A 454 -16.21 8.11 -7.98
N LEU A 455 -15.76 9.36 -7.94
CA LEU A 455 -16.65 10.52 -7.83
C LEU A 455 -17.64 10.65 -9.01
N ILE A 456 -17.42 9.94 -10.12
CA ILE A 456 -18.37 9.87 -11.23
C ILE A 456 -19.76 9.37 -10.79
N PHE A 457 -19.81 8.54 -9.75
CA PHE A 457 -21.06 8.04 -9.18
C PHE A 457 -21.72 9.01 -8.19
N SER A 458 -21.16 10.20 -7.97
CA SER A 458 -21.72 11.26 -7.09
C SER A 458 -22.87 12.01 -7.78
N VAL A 459 -23.87 11.28 -8.28
CA VAL A 459 -25.04 11.83 -8.96
C VAL A 459 -26.34 11.51 -8.24
N ASN A 460 -27.40 12.27 -8.55
CA ASN A 460 -28.75 12.00 -8.06
C ASN A 460 -29.23 10.59 -8.44
N THR A 461 -30.07 9.97 -7.59
CA THR A 461 -30.53 8.57 -7.71
C THR A 461 -31.05 8.21 -9.11
N ASP A 462 -31.86 9.08 -9.73
CA ASP A 462 -32.42 8.82 -11.07
C ASP A 462 -31.34 8.73 -12.16
N ARG A 463 -30.24 9.47 -12.01
CA ARG A 463 -29.09 9.42 -12.93
C ARG A 463 -28.16 8.26 -12.59
N LEU A 464 -28.08 7.91 -11.31
CA LEU A 464 -27.23 6.84 -10.80
C LEU A 464 -27.60 5.49 -11.39
N HIS A 465 -28.91 5.17 -11.49
CA HIS A 465 -29.35 3.92 -12.11
C HIS A 465 -28.77 3.77 -13.52
N GLY A 466 -28.86 4.80 -14.37
CA GLY A 466 -28.28 4.77 -15.72
C GLY A 466 -26.77 4.51 -15.76
N LEU A 467 -26.02 5.00 -14.77
CA LEU A 467 -24.57 4.75 -14.63
C LEU A 467 -24.24 3.37 -14.04
N LEU A 468 -25.13 2.76 -13.27
CA LEU A 468 -24.92 1.43 -12.66
C LEU A 468 -25.61 0.29 -13.42
N SER A 469 -26.41 0.58 -14.46
CA SER A 469 -27.13 -0.41 -15.26
C SER A 469 -26.24 -1.46 -15.96
N SER A 470 -24.94 -1.20 -16.12
CA SER A 470 -24.00 -2.11 -16.77
C SER A 470 -23.00 -2.70 -15.77
N ASN A 471 -22.76 -4.01 -15.90
CA ASN A 471 -21.71 -4.72 -15.15
C ASN A 471 -20.35 -4.03 -15.29
N GLU A 472 -20.03 -3.46 -16.46
CA GLU A 472 -18.77 -2.75 -16.69
C GLU A 472 -18.57 -1.60 -15.70
N HIS A 473 -19.63 -0.82 -15.43
CA HIS A 473 -19.53 0.32 -14.52
C HIS A 473 -19.43 -0.14 -13.05
N VAL A 474 -20.14 -1.19 -12.66
CA VAL A 474 -20.01 -1.81 -11.32
C VAL A 474 -18.59 -2.33 -11.11
N ILE A 475 -18.03 -3.05 -12.09
CA ILE A 475 -16.65 -3.55 -12.04
C ILE A 475 -15.65 -2.39 -11.95
N SER A 476 -15.89 -1.30 -12.67
CA SER A 476 -15.04 -0.10 -12.62
C SER A 476 -15.08 0.55 -11.23
N LEU A 477 -16.25 0.64 -10.60
CA LEU A 477 -16.42 1.10 -9.22
C LEU A 477 -15.65 0.19 -8.24
N LEU A 478 -15.81 -1.13 -8.35
CA LEU A 478 -15.13 -2.11 -7.51
C LEU A 478 -13.60 -2.05 -7.66
N LYS A 479 -13.11 -1.88 -8.90
CA LYS A 479 -11.69 -1.63 -9.18
C LYS A 479 -11.22 -0.36 -8.50
N ALA A 480 -11.96 0.74 -8.62
CA ALA A 480 -11.57 2.01 -8.02
C ALA A 480 -11.50 1.91 -6.48
N VAL A 481 -12.55 1.39 -5.83
CA VAL A 481 -12.58 1.28 -4.35
C VAL A 481 -11.51 0.32 -3.82
N THR A 482 -11.28 -0.81 -4.47
CA THR A 482 -10.25 -1.78 -4.07
C THR A 482 -8.85 -1.23 -4.33
N THR A 483 -8.64 -0.52 -5.44
CA THR A 483 -7.35 0.11 -5.74
C THR A 483 -7.01 1.21 -4.72
N ILE A 484 -7.99 2.02 -4.30
CA ILE A 484 -7.83 2.99 -3.22
C ILE A 484 -7.38 2.27 -1.94
N HIS A 485 -8.12 1.23 -1.56
CA HIS A 485 -7.87 0.48 -0.34
C HIS A 485 -6.47 -0.16 -0.31
N ASP A 486 -6.10 -0.90 -1.36
CA ASP A 486 -4.80 -1.59 -1.46
C ASP A 486 -3.64 -0.61 -1.32
N ASN A 487 -3.67 0.49 -2.07
CA ASN A 487 -2.59 1.46 -2.09
C ASN A 487 -2.51 2.24 -0.77
N MET A 488 -3.64 2.41 -0.07
CA MET A 488 -3.64 2.93 1.30
C MET A 488 -3.05 1.93 2.32
N ILE A 489 -3.33 0.63 2.19
CA ILE A 489 -2.75 -0.41 3.06
C ILE A 489 -1.26 -0.56 2.83
N LEU A 490 -0.80 -0.54 1.58
CA LEU A 490 0.61 -0.74 1.23
C LEU A 490 1.46 0.49 1.61
N ASN A 491 0.86 1.68 1.63
CA ASN A 491 1.50 2.92 2.08
C ASN A 491 1.30 3.15 3.60
N LYS A 492 1.76 2.20 4.44
CA LYS A 492 1.54 2.22 5.92
C LYS A 492 2.20 3.39 6.64
N LYS A 493 3.27 3.96 6.07
CA LYS A 493 3.86 5.20 6.57
C LYS A 493 3.01 6.34 6.02
N GLN A 494 2.03 6.78 6.81
CA GLN A 494 1.22 7.96 6.47
C GLN A 494 2.16 9.17 6.33
N VAL A 495 2.65 9.42 5.12
CA VAL A 495 3.11 10.75 4.73
C VAL A 495 1.91 11.66 4.92
N ASP A 496 2.13 12.84 5.51
CA ASP A 496 1.06 13.77 5.84
C ASP A 496 0.39 14.25 4.54
N ARG A 497 -0.66 13.52 4.10
CA ARG A 497 -1.41 13.84 2.89
C ARG A 497 -1.99 15.25 3.01
N SER A 498 -2.06 15.96 1.89
CA SER A 498 -2.67 17.29 1.87
C SER A 498 -4.12 17.26 2.35
N ASP A 499 -4.59 18.37 2.92
CA ASP A 499 -5.99 18.49 3.36
C ASP A 499 -6.98 18.32 2.19
N PHE A 500 -6.54 18.66 0.98
CA PHE A 500 -7.27 18.41 -0.26
C PHE A 500 -7.49 16.91 -0.50
N MET A 501 -6.42 16.10 -0.47
CA MET A 501 -6.53 14.63 -0.63
C MET A 501 -7.42 14.01 0.47
N LYS A 502 -7.23 14.43 1.73
CA LYS A 502 -8.07 13.98 2.85
C LYS A 502 -9.55 14.29 2.60
N SER A 503 -9.85 15.46 2.05
CA SER A 503 -11.22 15.88 1.74
C SER A 503 -11.83 15.10 0.58
N LEU A 504 -11.05 14.81 -0.47
CA LEU A 504 -11.50 13.98 -1.59
C LEU A 504 -11.82 12.55 -1.15
N ILE A 505 -10.96 11.91 -0.36
CA ILE A 505 -11.19 10.55 0.16
C ILE A 505 -12.44 10.52 1.05
N ARG A 506 -12.67 11.55 1.87
CA ARG A 506 -13.92 11.68 2.65
C ARG A 506 -15.14 11.84 1.74
N TRP A 507 -14.99 12.52 0.60
CA TRP A 507 -16.07 12.62 -0.37
C TRP A 507 -16.37 11.26 -1.01
N SER A 508 -15.37 10.51 -1.49
CA SER A 508 -15.61 9.17 -2.03
C SER A 508 -16.26 8.23 -1.03
N ASN A 509 -15.85 8.25 0.24
CA ASN A 509 -16.47 7.42 1.28
C ASN A 509 -17.96 7.76 1.46
N ARG A 510 -18.32 9.04 1.43
CA ARG A 510 -19.73 9.47 1.47
C ARG A 510 -20.49 8.99 0.23
N VAL A 511 -19.89 9.10 -0.95
CA VAL A 511 -20.50 8.63 -2.20
C VAL A 511 -20.77 7.13 -2.12
N LEU A 512 -19.82 6.32 -1.67
CA LEU A 512 -19.99 4.87 -1.52
C LEU A 512 -21.18 4.53 -0.61
N VAL A 513 -21.30 5.18 0.55
CA VAL A 513 -22.44 4.99 1.45
C VAL A 513 -23.77 5.38 0.80
N MET A 514 -23.79 6.50 0.05
CA MET A 514 -25.00 6.97 -0.64
C MET A 514 -25.45 6.03 -1.77
N ILE A 515 -24.52 5.46 -2.53
CA ILE A 515 -24.83 4.58 -3.67
C ILE A 515 -25.07 3.12 -3.27
N GLN A 516 -24.71 2.73 -2.04
CA GLN A 516 -24.74 1.34 -1.57
C GLN A 516 -26.10 0.65 -1.72
N PRO A 517 -27.26 1.30 -1.46
CA PRO A 517 -28.55 0.67 -1.71
C PRO A 517 -28.78 0.33 -3.18
N THR A 518 -28.51 1.27 -4.09
CA THR A 518 -28.62 1.06 -5.55
C THR A 518 -27.63 0.00 -6.04
N LEU A 519 -26.39 0.02 -5.51
CA LEU A 519 -25.41 -1.02 -5.83
C LEU A 519 -25.87 -2.41 -5.38
N THR A 520 -26.43 -2.52 -4.16
CA THR A 520 -26.99 -3.79 -3.65
C THR A 520 -28.09 -4.30 -4.56
N GLU A 521 -29.00 -3.44 -4.99
CA GLU A 521 -30.09 -3.79 -5.91
C GLU A 521 -29.53 -4.29 -7.26
N CYS A 522 -28.59 -3.56 -7.86
CA CYS A 522 -27.96 -3.96 -9.13
C CYS A 522 -27.22 -5.31 -9.02
N LEU A 523 -26.50 -5.54 -7.92
CA LEU A 523 -25.80 -6.80 -7.67
C LEU A 523 -26.77 -7.98 -7.53
N GLN A 524 -27.90 -7.79 -6.85
CA GLN A 524 -28.93 -8.81 -6.69
C GLN A 524 -29.65 -9.10 -8.03
N GLN A 525 -30.00 -8.08 -8.80
CA GLN A 525 -30.66 -8.22 -10.10
C GLN A 525 -29.80 -8.96 -11.12
N THR A 526 -28.47 -8.79 -11.06
CA THR A 526 -27.51 -9.43 -11.97
C THR A 526 -26.96 -10.76 -11.44
N ALA A 527 -27.57 -11.32 -10.39
CA ALA A 527 -27.11 -12.54 -9.72
C ALA A 527 -25.61 -12.51 -9.39
N TYR A 528 -25.10 -11.34 -8.98
CA TYR A 528 -23.70 -11.09 -8.61
C TYR A 528 -22.68 -11.33 -9.74
N GLN A 529 -23.09 -11.30 -11.00
CA GLN A 529 -22.19 -11.51 -12.15
C GLN A 529 -21.00 -10.54 -12.17
N SER A 530 -21.23 -9.27 -11.81
CA SER A 530 -20.15 -8.28 -11.73
C SER A 530 -19.12 -8.58 -10.64
N LEU A 531 -19.49 -9.23 -9.53
CA LEU A 531 -18.53 -9.71 -8.51
C LEU A 531 -17.68 -10.86 -9.06
N ASN A 532 -18.30 -11.76 -9.84
CA ASN A 532 -17.59 -12.84 -10.53
C ASN A 532 -16.53 -12.31 -11.50
N GLU A 533 -16.94 -11.41 -12.40
CA GLU A 533 -16.06 -10.80 -13.38
C GLU A 533 -14.95 -9.97 -12.71
N PHE A 534 -15.29 -9.18 -11.69
CA PHE A 534 -14.31 -8.42 -10.92
C PHE A 534 -13.27 -9.32 -10.26
N THR A 535 -13.70 -10.39 -9.59
CA THR A 535 -12.81 -11.36 -8.93
C THR A 535 -11.88 -12.05 -9.94
N ALA A 536 -12.40 -12.41 -11.11
CA ALA A 536 -11.60 -13.00 -12.19
C ALA A 536 -10.53 -12.02 -12.72
N ILE A 537 -10.87 -10.73 -12.86
CA ILE A 537 -9.94 -9.70 -13.30
C ILE A 537 -8.87 -9.44 -12.23
N TYR A 538 -9.28 -9.34 -10.97
CA TYR A 538 -8.45 -8.87 -9.87
C TYR A 538 -7.50 -9.93 -9.31
N CYS A 539 -7.91 -11.21 -9.27
CA CYS A 539 -7.08 -12.28 -8.72
C CYS A 539 -6.23 -13.05 -9.73
N GLY A 540 -6.39 -12.85 -11.06
CA GLY A 540 -5.56 -13.44 -12.13
C GLY A 540 -5.65 -14.98 -12.27
N ARG A 541 -5.51 -15.71 -11.15
CA ARG A 541 -5.60 -17.15 -10.95
C ARG A 541 -6.95 -17.74 -11.38
N PHE A 542 -8.03 -16.96 -11.35
CA PHE A 542 -9.36 -17.39 -11.78
C PHE A 542 -9.63 -17.21 -13.28
N ARG A 543 -8.70 -16.62 -14.06
CA ARG A 543 -8.93 -16.39 -15.50
C ARG A 543 -9.14 -17.69 -16.29
N ASN A 544 -8.50 -18.78 -15.87
CA ASN A 544 -8.46 -20.05 -16.60
C ASN A 544 -9.00 -21.26 -15.82
N VAL A 545 -9.60 -21.01 -14.65
CA VAL A 545 -10.35 -22.08 -14.00
C VAL A 545 -11.70 -22.15 -14.71
N THR A 546 -11.92 -23.23 -15.46
CA THR A 546 -13.23 -23.70 -15.94
C THR A 546 -14.13 -24.14 -14.77
N MET A 547 -14.10 -23.43 -13.64
CA MET A 547 -14.97 -23.66 -12.50
C MET A 547 -15.89 -22.47 -12.33
N SER A 548 -17.16 -22.75 -12.62
CA SER A 548 -18.37 -22.28 -11.94
C SER A 548 -18.30 -20.90 -11.28
N GLU A 549 -19.16 -20.00 -11.75
CA GLU A 549 -19.64 -18.81 -11.03
C GLU A 549 -19.50 -18.97 -9.50
N GLY A 550 -18.78 -18.04 -8.88
CA GLY A 550 -18.64 -18.01 -7.43
C GLY A 550 -20.02 -17.94 -6.80
N LYS A 551 -20.24 -18.76 -5.77
CA LYS A 551 -21.50 -18.72 -5.01
C LYS A 551 -21.45 -17.52 -4.08
N TRP A 552 -22.04 -16.41 -4.51
CA TRP A 552 -22.08 -15.16 -3.76
C TRP A 552 -23.27 -15.09 -2.82
N GLN A 553 -23.03 -14.56 -1.63
CA GLN A 553 -24.07 -14.23 -0.65
C GLN A 553 -23.72 -12.91 0.03
N LYS A 554 -24.73 -12.05 0.22
CA LYS A 554 -24.61 -10.87 1.07
C LYS A 554 -24.58 -11.30 2.54
N ARG A 555 -23.62 -10.80 3.31
CA ARG A 555 -23.39 -11.27 4.68
C ARG A 555 -24.55 -10.97 5.63
N THR A 556 -25.17 -9.81 5.46
CA THR A 556 -26.31 -9.36 6.27
C THR A 556 -27.47 -8.87 5.39
N THR A 557 -28.66 -8.74 5.99
CA THR A 557 -29.83 -8.16 5.34
C THR A 557 -29.80 -6.63 5.29
N ASP A 558 -28.84 -5.99 5.96
CA ASP A 558 -28.71 -4.53 5.93
C ASP A 558 -28.28 -4.08 4.54
N VAL A 559 -29.07 -3.21 3.91
CA VAL A 559 -28.77 -2.67 2.58
C VAL A 559 -27.49 -1.83 2.60
N TYR A 560 -27.15 -1.21 3.73
CA TYR A 560 -25.93 -0.42 3.90
C TYR A 560 -24.71 -1.25 4.30
N ASP A 561 -24.84 -2.56 4.50
CA ASP A 561 -23.68 -3.42 4.66
C ASP A 561 -23.00 -3.65 3.30
N GLY A 562 -21.68 -3.51 3.30
CA GLY A 562 -20.81 -3.62 2.13
C GLY A 562 -20.32 -5.02 1.84
N TRP A 563 -20.50 -5.97 2.76
CA TRP A 563 -19.87 -7.29 2.72
C TRP A 563 -20.62 -8.32 1.86
N TYR A 564 -19.86 -8.94 0.96
CA TYR A 564 -20.27 -10.07 0.13
C TYR A 564 -19.25 -11.18 0.25
N ASP A 565 -19.71 -12.40 0.50
CA ASP A 565 -18.89 -13.60 0.62
C ASP A 565 -19.13 -14.49 -0.60
N GLY A 566 -18.06 -14.95 -1.24
CA GLY A 566 -18.05 -15.76 -2.45
C GLY A 566 -17.18 -17.01 -2.29
N GLN A 567 -17.64 -18.15 -2.79
CA GLN A 567 -16.88 -19.41 -2.75
C GLN A 567 -16.49 -19.86 -4.16
N TYR A 568 -15.18 -20.02 -4.41
CA TYR A 568 -14.59 -20.53 -5.65
C TYR A 568 -13.82 -21.84 -5.40
N GLY A 569 -14.51 -22.98 -5.52
CA GLY A 569 -13.93 -24.28 -5.17
C GLY A 569 -13.53 -24.30 -3.68
N SER A 570 -12.24 -24.48 -3.40
CA SER A 570 -11.68 -24.43 -2.03
C SER A 570 -11.33 -23.02 -1.54
N HIS A 571 -11.39 -22.00 -2.40
CA HIS A 571 -10.98 -20.64 -2.06
C HIS A 571 -12.18 -19.78 -1.67
N ALA A 572 -12.10 -19.15 -0.51
CA ALA A 572 -13.09 -18.19 -0.04
C ALA A 572 -12.65 -16.78 -0.43
N VAL A 573 -13.55 -15.99 -1.01
CA VAL A 573 -13.33 -14.60 -1.38
C VAL A 573 -14.35 -13.76 -0.62
N ALA A 574 -13.92 -12.67 0.01
CA ALA A 574 -14.84 -11.71 0.62
C ALA A 574 -14.55 -10.30 0.10
N ILE A 575 -15.59 -9.57 -0.27
CA ILE A 575 -15.50 -8.22 -0.81
C ILE A 575 -16.31 -7.27 0.06
N ASP A 576 -15.71 -6.16 0.48
CA ASP A 576 -16.41 -5.02 1.08
C ASP A 576 -16.50 -3.89 0.05
N CYS A 577 -17.66 -3.73 -0.57
CA CYS A 577 -17.89 -2.71 -1.60
C CYS A 577 -17.81 -1.27 -1.06
N LEU A 578 -17.92 -1.05 0.25
CA LEU A 578 -17.84 0.27 0.88
C LEU A 578 -16.42 0.65 1.26
N ARG A 579 -15.63 -0.31 1.75
CA ARG A 579 -14.27 -0.04 2.22
C ARG A 579 -13.19 -0.45 1.23
N GLY A 580 -13.56 -1.21 0.20
CA GLY A 580 -12.67 -1.74 -0.82
C GLY A 580 -11.85 -2.93 -0.36
N TYR A 581 -12.26 -3.63 0.71
CA TYR A 581 -11.57 -4.86 1.08
C TYR A 581 -11.81 -5.90 0.00
N PHE A 582 -10.73 -6.47 -0.51
CA PHE A 582 -10.74 -7.72 -1.22
C PHE A 582 -9.92 -8.72 -0.40
N LEU A 583 -10.59 -9.72 0.15
CA LEU A 583 -9.97 -10.76 0.96
C LEU A 583 -9.93 -12.06 0.17
N PHE A 584 -8.75 -12.62 0.04
CA PHE A 584 -8.53 -13.95 -0.51
C PHE A 584 -8.16 -14.90 0.64
N ASN A 585 -8.99 -15.91 0.90
CA ASN A 585 -8.89 -16.80 2.06
C ASN A 585 -8.71 -16.04 3.39
N GLY A 586 -9.44 -14.93 3.55
CA GLY A 586 -9.40 -14.09 4.75
C GLY A 586 -8.21 -13.11 4.82
N ASN A 587 -7.29 -13.12 3.86
CA ASN A 587 -6.11 -12.26 3.86
C ASN A 587 -6.21 -11.12 2.82
N THR A 588 -5.65 -9.96 3.17
CA THR A 588 -5.51 -8.81 2.27
C THR A 588 -4.24 -8.93 1.42
N ILE A 589 -4.12 -8.04 0.43
CA ILE A 589 -2.84 -7.77 -0.24
C ILE A 589 -1.77 -7.32 0.76
N MET A 590 -0.53 -7.74 0.53
CA MET A 590 0.62 -7.36 1.33
C MET A 590 1.93 -7.44 0.50
N PHE A 591 3.04 -7.01 1.08
CA PHE A 591 4.38 -7.36 0.56
C PHE A 591 4.83 -8.70 1.09
N LEU A 592 5.77 -9.31 0.36
CA LEU A 592 6.50 -10.48 0.86
C LEU A 592 7.18 -10.18 2.22
N PRO A 593 7.09 -11.09 3.21
CA PRO A 593 7.79 -10.95 4.47
C PRO A 593 9.31 -10.91 4.32
N GLU A 594 9.99 -10.26 5.28
CA GLU A 594 11.45 -10.14 5.32
C GLU A 594 12.15 -11.51 5.29
N LYS A 595 11.55 -12.54 5.90
CA LYS A 595 12.05 -13.92 5.86
C LYS A 595 12.25 -14.45 4.43
N ILE A 596 11.44 -14.00 3.46
CA ILE A 596 11.55 -14.36 2.04
C ILE A 596 12.50 -13.40 1.32
N THR A 597 12.33 -12.08 1.50
CA THR A 597 13.12 -11.08 0.76
C THR A 597 14.59 -11.00 1.20
N SER A 598 14.92 -11.47 2.40
CA SER A 598 16.31 -11.60 2.88
C SER A 598 16.99 -12.90 2.45
N ASN A 599 16.25 -13.87 1.92
CA ASN A 599 16.78 -15.17 1.52
C ASN A 599 17.75 -15.03 0.33
N SER A 600 18.86 -15.77 0.34
CA SER A 600 19.89 -15.73 -0.70
C SER A 600 19.36 -16.11 -2.09
N LEU A 601 18.47 -17.11 -2.17
CA LEU A 601 17.87 -17.55 -3.43
C LEU A 601 16.97 -16.46 -4.03
N PHE A 602 16.18 -15.80 -3.17
CA PHE A 602 15.35 -14.67 -3.59
C PHE A 602 16.22 -13.52 -4.09
N ARG A 603 17.21 -13.07 -3.30
CA ARG A 603 18.11 -11.96 -3.66
C ARG A 603 18.95 -12.25 -4.89
N ARG A 604 19.31 -13.51 -5.15
CA ARG A 604 20.07 -13.88 -6.36
C ARG A 604 19.32 -13.55 -7.65
N ILE A 605 17.99 -13.68 -7.66
CA ILE A 605 17.17 -13.59 -8.88
C ILE A 605 16.34 -12.31 -8.91
N PHE A 606 15.60 -12.06 -7.83
CA PHE A 606 14.72 -10.92 -7.68
C PHE A 606 15.45 -9.70 -7.10
N ASP A 607 16.70 -9.86 -6.63
CA ASP A 607 17.50 -8.79 -6.01
C ASP A 607 16.69 -8.01 -4.97
N ASN A 608 16.45 -6.72 -5.22
CA ASN A 608 15.64 -5.85 -4.39
C ASN A 608 14.30 -5.57 -5.09
N HIS A 609 13.62 -6.54 -5.67
CA HIS A 609 12.32 -6.32 -6.31
C HIS A 609 11.16 -6.42 -5.31
N ILE A 610 10.20 -5.49 -5.38
CA ILE A 610 9.02 -5.49 -4.50
C ILE A 610 7.87 -6.24 -5.18
N LEU A 611 7.50 -7.38 -4.61
CA LEU A 611 6.35 -8.17 -5.05
C LEU A 611 5.15 -7.93 -4.13
N GLU A 612 4.06 -7.46 -4.71
CA GLU A 612 2.74 -7.43 -4.08
C GLU A 612 2.11 -8.82 -4.16
N VAL A 613 1.66 -9.36 -3.03
CA VAL A 613 1.20 -10.76 -2.91
C VAL A 613 -0.08 -10.90 -2.08
N TYR A 614 -0.82 -11.98 -2.34
CA TYR A 614 -1.85 -12.51 -1.44
C TYR A 614 -1.27 -13.64 -0.60
N SER A 615 -1.71 -13.78 0.65
CA SER A 615 -1.43 -14.96 1.47
C SER A 615 -2.59 -15.96 1.37
N THR A 616 -2.30 -17.23 1.10
CA THR A 616 -3.36 -18.20 0.80
C THR A 616 -3.87 -19.00 1.99
N ASP A 617 -3.14 -19.10 3.11
CA ASP A 617 -3.55 -19.76 4.37
C ASP A 617 -2.44 -19.63 5.44
N SER A 618 -2.65 -20.22 6.62
CA SER A 618 -1.64 -20.37 7.71
C SER A 618 -0.30 -21.02 7.30
N ASP A 619 -0.24 -21.60 6.10
CA ASP A 619 0.87 -22.40 5.56
C ASP A 619 2.04 -21.54 5.00
N GLN A 620 2.07 -20.23 5.31
CA GLN A 620 3.11 -19.26 4.87
C GLN A 620 3.35 -19.27 3.35
N ARG A 621 2.28 -19.45 2.56
CA ARG A 621 2.34 -19.38 1.09
C ARG A 621 1.87 -18.01 0.60
N TYR A 622 2.61 -17.47 -0.36
CA TYR A 622 2.40 -16.14 -0.92
C TYR A 622 2.37 -16.22 -2.45
N ILE A 623 1.43 -15.53 -3.08
CA ILE A 623 1.25 -15.55 -4.54
C ILE A 623 1.21 -14.12 -5.05
N THR A 624 1.92 -13.82 -6.14
CA THR A 624 1.93 -12.47 -6.71
C THR A 624 0.54 -12.02 -7.15
N LYS A 625 0.21 -10.77 -6.82
CA LYS A 625 -1.03 -10.08 -7.21
C LYS A 625 -1.09 -9.87 -8.72
N HIS A 626 0.04 -9.47 -9.28
CA HIS A 626 0.19 -9.15 -10.70
C HIS A 626 0.79 -10.35 -11.44
N THR A 627 0.43 -10.44 -12.72
CA THR A 627 1.12 -11.29 -13.67
C THR A 627 2.37 -10.57 -14.18
N TYR A 628 3.46 -11.31 -14.34
CA TYR A 628 4.70 -10.83 -14.91
C TYR A 628 4.91 -11.42 -16.30
N HIS A 629 5.74 -10.76 -17.09
CA HIS A 629 6.06 -11.14 -18.47
C HIS A 629 4.79 -11.22 -19.35
N ASP A 630 4.31 -10.05 -19.81
CA ASP A 630 3.01 -9.80 -20.47
C ASP A 630 2.60 -10.83 -21.55
N ASP A 631 3.56 -11.40 -22.27
CA ASP A 631 3.29 -12.39 -23.31
C ASP A 631 2.77 -13.72 -22.75
N GLU A 632 3.33 -14.19 -21.63
CA GLU A 632 3.04 -15.53 -21.08
C GLU A 632 2.12 -15.49 -19.84
N ASN A 633 1.91 -14.31 -19.24
CA ASN A 633 1.05 -14.09 -18.07
C ASN A 633 1.39 -15.04 -16.91
N VAL A 634 2.51 -14.78 -16.27
CA VAL A 634 3.11 -15.67 -15.27
C VAL A 634 2.88 -15.14 -13.85
N VAL A 635 2.56 -16.03 -12.92
CA VAL A 635 2.40 -15.73 -11.49
C VAL A 635 3.45 -16.48 -10.70
N TYR A 636 4.02 -15.84 -9.66
CA TYR A 636 5.00 -16.48 -8.79
C TYR A 636 4.38 -16.84 -7.44
N GLU A 637 4.68 -18.04 -6.95
CA GLU A 637 4.31 -18.54 -5.63
C GLU A 637 5.56 -18.78 -4.78
N PHE A 638 5.54 -18.32 -3.53
CA PHE A 638 6.63 -18.42 -2.58
C PHE A 638 6.13 -19.12 -1.32
N HIS A 639 6.85 -20.14 -0.87
CA HIS A 639 6.55 -20.80 0.40
C HIS A 639 7.80 -21.47 0.98
N PHE A 640 7.76 -21.76 2.28
CA PHE A 640 8.80 -22.56 2.91
C PHE A 640 8.39 -24.03 2.95
N ASN A 641 9.29 -24.91 2.51
CA ASN A 641 9.11 -26.35 2.75
C ASN A 641 9.30 -26.63 4.25
N GLN A 642 8.23 -27.06 4.93
CA GLN A 642 8.22 -27.26 6.39
C GLN A 642 9.23 -28.32 6.86
N ASN A 643 9.60 -29.28 6.02
CA ASN A 643 10.50 -30.38 6.40
C ASN A 643 11.98 -29.97 6.33
N ILE A 644 12.34 -29.13 5.35
CA ILE A 644 13.75 -28.83 5.01
C ILE A 644 14.08 -27.35 5.31
N SER A 645 13.08 -26.54 5.66
CA SER A 645 13.20 -25.10 5.94
C SER A 645 13.82 -24.29 4.79
N THR A 646 13.66 -24.76 3.55
CA THR A 646 14.14 -24.10 2.34
C THR A 646 13.02 -23.31 1.67
N LEU A 647 13.39 -22.18 1.05
CA LEU A 647 12.47 -21.38 0.24
C LEU A 647 12.20 -22.11 -1.08
N VAL A 648 10.93 -22.33 -1.39
CA VAL A 648 10.46 -22.84 -2.68
C VAL A 648 9.85 -21.67 -3.44
N VAL A 649 10.29 -21.50 -4.68
CA VAL A 649 9.74 -20.52 -5.61
C VAL A 649 9.17 -21.27 -6.81
N LEU A 650 7.88 -21.11 -7.05
CA LEU A 650 7.19 -21.68 -8.20
C LEU A 650 6.77 -20.57 -9.15
N GLU A 651 6.97 -20.83 -10.43
CA GLU A 651 6.46 -20.05 -11.53
C GLU A 651 5.28 -20.79 -12.16
N ILE A 652 4.14 -20.12 -12.28
CA ILE A 652 2.90 -20.71 -12.73
C ILE A 652 2.43 -19.94 -13.97
N HIS A 653 2.37 -20.65 -15.10
CA HIS A 653 1.89 -20.11 -16.37
C HIS A 653 0.37 -20.17 -16.40
N THR A 654 -0.29 -19.01 -16.32
CA THR A 654 -1.75 -18.98 -16.21
C THR A 654 -2.43 -19.59 -17.45
N LYS A 655 -1.85 -19.38 -18.64
CA LYS A 655 -2.40 -19.87 -19.93
C LYS A 655 -2.31 -21.39 -20.11
N THR A 656 -1.16 -21.98 -19.80
CA THR A 656 -0.88 -23.41 -20.06
C THR A 656 -1.02 -24.29 -18.83
N ASN A 657 -1.14 -23.69 -17.64
CA ASN A 657 -1.02 -24.37 -16.34
C ASN A 657 0.30 -25.13 -16.16
N GLU A 658 1.35 -24.73 -16.88
CA GLU A 658 2.69 -25.26 -16.64
C GLU A 658 3.29 -24.65 -15.38
N ILE A 659 3.99 -25.49 -14.61
CA ILE A 659 4.60 -25.13 -13.35
C ILE A 659 6.10 -25.37 -13.46
N PHE A 660 6.86 -24.31 -13.24
CA PHE A 660 8.30 -24.36 -13.13
C PHE A 660 8.71 -24.14 -11.68
N GLU A 661 9.66 -24.93 -11.21
CA GLU A 661 10.23 -24.80 -9.88
C GLU A 661 11.65 -24.27 -9.99
N LEU A 662 11.94 -23.22 -9.22
CA LEU A 662 13.29 -22.70 -9.14
C LEU A 662 14.18 -23.66 -8.35
N ILE A 663 15.22 -24.16 -9.00
CA ILE A 663 16.22 -25.01 -8.37
C ILE A 663 17.35 -24.14 -7.81
N PRO A 664 17.68 -24.27 -6.50
CA PRO A 664 18.82 -23.57 -5.92
C PRO A 664 20.12 -23.90 -6.67
N HIS A 665 20.94 -22.88 -6.95
CA HIS A 665 22.19 -23.04 -7.68
C HIS A 665 23.20 -23.96 -6.96
N GLU A 666 23.09 -24.04 -5.63
CA GLU A 666 23.86 -24.91 -4.75
C GLU A 666 23.69 -26.39 -5.12
N CYS A 667 22.54 -26.78 -5.67
CA CYS A 667 22.27 -28.15 -6.13
C CYS A 667 23.14 -28.56 -7.34
N PHE A 668 23.68 -27.59 -8.08
CA PHE A 668 24.53 -27.84 -9.26
C PHE A 668 26.01 -27.63 -8.96
N GLU A 669 26.36 -27.24 -7.73
CA GLU A 669 27.76 -27.15 -7.32
C GLU A 669 28.43 -28.51 -7.52
N ARG A 670 29.58 -28.51 -8.19
CA ARG A 670 30.38 -29.71 -8.55
C ARG A 670 29.77 -30.60 -9.64
N GLU A 671 28.47 -30.52 -9.89
CA GLU A 671 27.79 -31.29 -10.96
C GLU A 671 27.94 -30.60 -12.33
N LEU A 672 27.67 -29.29 -12.39
CA LEU A 672 27.79 -28.50 -13.63
C LEU A 672 29.06 -27.65 -13.64
N ALA A 673 29.48 -27.21 -14.83
CA ALA A 673 30.52 -26.20 -14.96
C ALA A 673 30.01 -24.83 -14.50
N ASP A 674 30.90 -23.99 -13.98
CA ASP A 674 30.58 -22.70 -13.36
C ASP A 674 29.80 -21.76 -14.29
N ILE A 675 30.09 -21.78 -15.60
CA ILE A 675 29.36 -20.98 -16.60
C ILE A 675 27.85 -21.27 -16.58
N PHE A 676 27.44 -22.51 -16.30
CA PHE A 676 26.05 -22.92 -16.25
C PHE A 676 25.39 -22.54 -14.92
N VAL A 677 26.17 -22.37 -13.84
CA VAL A 677 25.66 -22.10 -12.48
C VAL A 677 25.67 -20.61 -12.16
N SER A 678 26.79 -19.94 -12.41
CA SER A 678 27.04 -18.55 -12.01
C SER A 678 26.30 -17.53 -12.87
N ASN A 679 26.05 -17.84 -14.15
CA ASN A 679 25.46 -16.89 -15.09
C ASN A 679 23.95 -17.04 -15.28
N TYR A 680 23.34 -18.12 -14.77
CA TYR A 680 21.96 -18.47 -15.04
C TYR A 680 21.16 -18.78 -13.77
N SER A 681 19.84 -18.62 -13.88
CA SER A 681 18.85 -19.21 -12.98
C SER A 681 18.30 -20.51 -13.58
N HIS A 682 17.89 -21.45 -12.73
CA HIS A 682 17.56 -22.83 -13.13
C HIS A 682 16.10 -23.16 -12.83
N TRP A 683 15.30 -23.30 -13.87
CA TRP A 683 13.84 -23.50 -13.73
C TRP A 683 13.43 -24.88 -14.24
N LEU A 684 13.04 -25.76 -13.31
CA LEU A 684 12.59 -27.12 -13.62
C LEU A 684 11.12 -27.13 -14.00
N ASN A 685 10.81 -27.47 -15.25
CA ASN A 685 9.44 -27.80 -15.65
C ASN A 685 9.03 -29.14 -15.03
N ARG A 686 8.06 -29.13 -14.12
CA ARG A 686 7.62 -30.33 -13.39
C ARG A 686 7.02 -31.41 -14.30
N ARG A 687 6.46 -31.03 -15.46
CA ARG A 687 5.82 -31.96 -16.39
C ARG A 687 6.84 -32.59 -17.35
N SER A 688 7.65 -31.78 -18.03
CA SER A 688 8.62 -32.30 -19.01
C SER A 688 9.86 -32.89 -18.33
N GLN A 689 10.16 -32.49 -17.09
CA GLN A 689 11.41 -32.78 -16.36
C GLN A 689 12.63 -32.18 -17.08
N GLU A 690 12.46 -30.97 -17.63
CA GLU A 690 13.52 -30.20 -18.27
C GLU A 690 13.84 -28.96 -17.43
N ILE A 691 15.13 -28.65 -17.30
CA ILE A 691 15.64 -27.47 -16.61
C ILE A 691 16.02 -26.43 -17.65
N GLU A 692 15.37 -25.28 -17.56
CA GLU A 692 15.65 -24.12 -18.39
C GLU A 692 16.68 -23.23 -17.69
N PHE A 693 17.75 -22.90 -18.42
CA PHE A 693 18.77 -21.95 -17.99
C PHE A 693 18.34 -20.59 -18.48
N ARG A 694 17.92 -19.73 -17.57
CA ARG A 694 17.43 -18.38 -17.87
C ARG A 694 18.37 -17.34 -17.29
N SER A 695 18.25 -16.09 -17.72
CA SER A 695 19.04 -14.98 -17.14
C SER A 695 18.97 -15.00 -15.61
N ILE A 696 20.08 -14.65 -14.94
CA ILE A 696 20.09 -14.54 -13.48
C ILE A 696 19.26 -13.35 -12.99
N LYS A 697 19.04 -12.33 -13.84
CA LYS A 697 18.28 -11.13 -13.49
C LYS A 697 16.83 -11.27 -13.90
N PHE A 698 15.92 -11.23 -12.92
CA PHE A 698 14.47 -11.28 -13.14
C PHE A 698 13.95 -10.24 -14.16
N ASN A 699 14.45 -9.01 -14.10
CA ASN A 699 14.02 -7.90 -14.97
C ASN A 699 14.57 -7.96 -16.41
N HIS A 700 15.21 -9.07 -16.81
CA HIS A 700 15.71 -9.21 -18.18
C HIS A 700 14.52 -9.26 -19.17
N PRO A 701 14.52 -8.46 -20.26
CA PRO A 701 13.35 -8.34 -21.15
C PRO A 701 12.92 -9.65 -21.80
N ASN A 702 13.86 -10.58 -22.00
CA ASN A 702 13.61 -11.90 -22.56
C ASN A 702 13.77 -13.02 -21.51
N PHE A 703 13.54 -12.77 -20.22
CA PHE A 703 13.75 -13.75 -19.15
C PHE A 703 13.13 -15.14 -19.43
N LEU A 704 11.89 -15.18 -19.93
CA LEU A 704 11.20 -16.44 -20.27
C LEU A 704 11.55 -16.99 -21.67
N LYS A 705 11.93 -16.12 -22.61
CA LYS A 705 12.14 -16.51 -24.02
C LYS A 705 13.57 -16.97 -24.28
N ASP A 706 14.53 -16.30 -23.66
CA ASP A 706 15.94 -16.59 -23.82
C ASP A 706 16.34 -17.77 -22.93
N LYS A 707 16.35 -18.95 -23.54
CA LYS A 707 16.66 -20.24 -22.94
C LYS A 707 17.94 -20.80 -23.57
N PRO A 708 19.12 -20.18 -23.36
CA PRO A 708 20.36 -20.57 -24.01
C PRO A 708 20.67 -22.07 -23.86
N TYR A 709 20.26 -22.66 -22.73
CA TYR A 709 20.37 -24.09 -22.49
C TYR A 709 19.08 -24.67 -21.91
N ILE A 710 18.72 -25.87 -22.36
CA ILE A 710 17.64 -26.68 -21.77
C ILE A 710 18.19 -28.08 -21.49
N LEU A 711 18.28 -28.46 -20.20
CA LEU A 711 18.78 -29.76 -19.75
C LEU A 711 17.61 -30.70 -19.46
N ASN A 712 17.52 -31.82 -20.17
CA ASN A 712 16.49 -32.83 -19.91
C ASN A 712 16.98 -33.87 -18.90
N LEU A 713 16.34 -33.95 -17.74
CA LEU A 713 16.77 -34.82 -16.64
C LEU A 713 16.54 -36.31 -16.91
N LYS A 714 15.65 -36.66 -17.85
CA LYS A 714 15.34 -38.08 -18.14
C LYS A 714 16.44 -38.75 -18.97
N ASN A 715 17.13 -37.99 -19.81
CA ASN A 715 18.10 -38.51 -20.76
C ASN A 715 19.47 -37.81 -20.72
N GLY A 716 19.61 -36.70 -19.97
CA GLY A 716 20.86 -35.95 -19.83
C GLY A 716 21.23 -35.08 -21.03
N PHE A 717 20.34 -34.94 -22.04
CA PHE A 717 20.61 -34.08 -23.20
C PHE A 717 20.49 -32.61 -22.85
N ILE A 718 21.37 -31.78 -23.42
CA ILE A 718 21.31 -30.34 -23.37
C ILE A 718 20.99 -29.79 -24.77
N LYS A 719 19.94 -28.99 -24.88
CA LYS A 719 19.58 -28.29 -26.13
C LYS A 719 20.12 -26.87 -26.07
N THR A 720 20.66 -26.38 -27.18
CA THR A 720 21.12 -24.98 -27.31
C THR A 720 20.24 -24.24 -28.31
N ASN A 721 19.97 -22.95 -28.08
CA ASN A 721 19.05 -22.18 -28.93
C ASN A 721 19.60 -21.81 -30.32
N ASN A 722 20.92 -21.82 -30.51
CA ASN A 722 21.54 -21.26 -31.72
C ASN A 722 21.52 -22.19 -32.95
N VAL A 723 21.23 -23.47 -32.74
CA VAL A 723 21.09 -24.49 -33.77
C VAL A 723 20.13 -25.49 -33.13
N GLU A 724 19.11 -26.02 -33.81
CA GLU A 724 18.25 -27.12 -33.27
C GLU A 724 19.02 -28.45 -33.02
N LYS A 725 20.32 -28.35 -32.76
CA LYS A 725 21.27 -29.38 -32.45
C LYS A 725 21.10 -29.76 -30.99
N THR A 726 20.74 -31.02 -30.79
CA THR A 726 20.76 -31.65 -29.47
C THR A 726 22.17 -32.15 -29.19
N GLU A 727 22.74 -31.76 -28.07
CA GLU A 727 24.07 -32.20 -27.63
C GLU A 727 23.94 -32.89 -26.26
N ILE A 728 24.92 -33.72 -25.90
CA ILE A 728 25.00 -34.37 -24.59
C ILE A 728 26.03 -33.59 -23.79
N LEU A 729 25.62 -33.05 -22.64
CA LEU A 729 26.58 -32.53 -21.67
C LEU A 729 27.28 -33.73 -21.00
N ILE A 730 28.58 -33.87 -21.21
CA ILE A 730 29.34 -34.96 -20.59
C ILE A 730 29.51 -34.65 -19.11
N CYS A 731 29.08 -35.60 -18.27
CA CYS A 731 29.20 -35.50 -16.83
C CYS A 731 30.67 -35.36 -16.40
N ARG A 732 30.95 -34.38 -15.52
CA ARG A 732 32.30 -34.06 -15.04
C ARG A 732 32.94 -35.20 -14.24
N SER A 733 32.12 -36.01 -13.55
CA SER A 733 32.59 -37.18 -12.80
C SER A 733 32.85 -38.39 -13.72
N SER A 734 32.53 -38.31 -15.02
CA SER A 734 32.80 -39.40 -15.94
C SER A 734 34.30 -39.62 -16.15
N ILE A 735 34.68 -40.90 -16.29
CA ILE A 735 36.07 -41.31 -16.56
C ILE A 735 36.60 -40.63 -17.84
N PHE A 736 35.74 -40.47 -18.85
CA PHE A 736 36.10 -39.83 -20.10
C PHE A 736 36.51 -38.36 -19.91
N PHE A 737 35.69 -37.58 -19.19
CA PHE A 737 35.98 -36.18 -18.89
C PHE A 737 37.27 -36.06 -18.08
N GLN A 738 37.38 -36.83 -16.98
CA GLN A 738 38.52 -36.77 -16.07
C GLN A 738 39.84 -37.15 -16.76
N ASN A 739 39.84 -38.17 -17.61
CA ASN A 739 41.04 -38.56 -18.36
C ASN A 739 41.52 -37.46 -19.31
N LEU A 740 40.61 -36.85 -20.07
CA LEU A 740 40.98 -35.76 -20.98
C LEU A 740 41.40 -34.49 -20.23
N PHE A 741 40.68 -34.14 -19.16
CA PHE A 741 40.99 -32.99 -18.33
C PHE A 741 42.37 -33.13 -17.68
N GLN A 742 42.64 -34.23 -16.97
CA GLN A 742 43.91 -34.46 -16.28
C GLN A 742 45.10 -34.58 -17.24
N LYS A 743 44.90 -35.13 -18.45
CA LYS A 743 45.97 -35.28 -19.43
C LYS A 743 46.34 -33.95 -20.10
N TYR A 744 45.35 -33.15 -20.47
CA TYR A 744 45.55 -31.98 -21.32
C TYR A 744 45.05 -30.67 -20.69
N PHE A 745 43.78 -30.58 -20.29
CA PHE A 745 43.15 -29.28 -20.00
C PHE A 745 43.46 -28.70 -18.61
N ILE A 746 43.92 -29.51 -17.65
CA ILE A 746 44.46 -29.03 -16.37
C ILE A 746 45.64 -28.07 -16.56
N ARG A 747 46.31 -28.17 -17.72
CA ARG A 747 47.43 -27.29 -18.12
C ARG A 747 46.96 -25.87 -18.47
N LEU A 748 45.68 -25.66 -18.72
CA LEU A 748 45.13 -24.37 -19.13
C LEU A 748 44.19 -23.77 -18.09
N ASP A 749 43.31 -24.56 -17.48
CA ASP A 749 42.29 -24.06 -16.56
C ASP A 749 41.93 -25.06 -15.46
N ASP A 750 41.14 -24.62 -14.48
CA ASP A 750 40.64 -25.46 -13.41
C ASP A 750 39.33 -26.17 -13.80
N GLU A 751 39.07 -27.33 -13.20
CA GLU A 751 37.99 -28.24 -13.59
C GLU A 751 36.60 -27.58 -13.68
N PRO A 752 36.17 -26.70 -12.75
CA PRO A 752 34.86 -26.05 -12.82
C PRO A 752 34.63 -25.18 -14.06
N TYR A 753 35.70 -24.77 -14.75
CA TYR A 753 35.63 -23.88 -15.91
C TYR A 753 35.75 -24.61 -17.25
N VAL A 754 35.80 -25.95 -17.22
CA VAL A 754 35.85 -26.80 -18.41
C VAL A 754 34.54 -27.57 -18.55
N TYR A 755 33.94 -27.54 -19.73
CA TYR A 755 32.78 -28.38 -20.05
C TYR A 755 32.91 -29.03 -21.43
N MET A 756 32.28 -30.19 -21.61
CA MET A 756 32.35 -30.96 -22.84
C MET A 756 30.95 -31.30 -23.35
N LEU A 757 30.72 -31.06 -24.64
CA LEU A 757 29.46 -31.34 -25.33
C LEU A 757 29.70 -32.38 -26.42
N CYS A 758 28.89 -33.43 -26.47
CA CYS A 758 28.96 -34.46 -27.51
C CYS A 758 27.75 -34.36 -28.44
N ASP A 759 27.97 -34.50 -29.75
CA ASP A 759 26.87 -34.49 -30.72
C ASP A 759 25.91 -35.66 -30.48
N ASN A 760 24.60 -35.39 -30.57
CA ASN A 760 23.60 -36.45 -30.49
C ASN A 760 23.58 -37.30 -31.77
N ILE A 761 24.08 -38.52 -31.62
CA ILE A 761 24.17 -39.55 -32.68
C ILE A 761 22.81 -39.92 -33.28
N SER A 762 21.71 -39.79 -32.52
CA SER A 762 20.37 -40.24 -32.94
C SER A 762 19.64 -39.32 -33.93
N GLN A 763 20.09 -38.06 -34.11
CA GLN A 763 19.59 -37.20 -35.20
C GLN A 763 20.32 -37.44 -36.54
N ILE A 764 21.45 -38.15 -36.51
CA ILE A 764 22.25 -38.46 -37.72
C ILE A 764 21.70 -39.71 -38.43
N THR A 765 20.94 -40.56 -37.72
CA THR A 765 20.46 -41.86 -38.22
C THR A 765 19.41 -41.82 -39.34
N GLU A 766 18.77 -40.68 -39.65
CA GLU A 766 17.87 -40.58 -40.81
C GLU A 766 18.59 -40.24 -42.13
N LYS A 767 19.85 -39.82 -42.09
CA LYS A 767 20.65 -39.56 -43.30
C LYS A 767 22.00 -40.27 -43.22
N ILE A 768 22.03 -41.43 -43.87
CA ILE A 768 23.22 -42.14 -44.38
C ILE A 768 23.77 -43.23 -43.46
N SER A 769 23.64 -44.46 -43.95
CA SER A 769 24.34 -45.68 -43.53
C SER A 769 25.85 -45.57 -43.81
N SER A 770 26.57 -44.87 -42.94
CA SER A 770 28.03 -44.96 -42.81
C SER A 770 28.43 -44.62 -41.38
N LYS A 771 29.47 -45.31 -40.84
CA LYS A 771 29.98 -45.21 -39.46
C LYS A 771 29.68 -43.87 -38.78
N ILE A 772 28.86 -43.91 -37.74
CA ILE A 772 28.44 -42.70 -37.02
C ILE A 772 29.62 -42.19 -36.19
N ASN A 773 30.16 -41.04 -36.59
CA ASN A 773 31.28 -40.39 -35.90
C ASN A 773 30.74 -39.41 -34.84
N ALA A 774 30.87 -39.77 -33.57
CA ALA A 774 30.58 -38.86 -32.46
C ALA A 774 31.72 -37.85 -32.34
N THR A 775 31.40 -36.56 -32.35
CA THR A 775 32.35 -35.48 -32.07
C THR A 775 32.11 -34.96 -30.66
N VAL A 776 33.19 -34.77 -29.89
CA VAL A 776 33.12 -34.08 -28.60
C VAL A 776 33.77 -32.70 -28.72
N PHE A 777 33.01 -31.65 -28.41
CA PHE A 777 33.47 -30.28 -28.26
C PHE A 777 33.86 -30.02 -26.81
N ILE A 778 35.00 -29.38 -26.59
CA ILE A 778 35.57 -29.13 -25.27
C ILE A 778 35.77 -27.63 -25.14
N TYR A 779 35.20 -27.03 -24.12
CA TYR A 779 35.15 -25.58 -23.95
C TYR A 779 35.82 -25.18 -22.63
N LEU A 780 36.68 -24.17 -22.70
CA LEU A 780 37.32 -23.56 -21.52
C LEU A 780 36.71 -22.17 -21.35
N SER A 781 35.66 -22.07 -20.53
CA SER A 781 34.75 -20.91 -20.50
C SER A 781 35.45 -19.60 -20.15
N ARG A 782 36.39 -19.63 -19.21
CA ARG A 782 37.20 -18.48 -18.78
C ARG A 782 38.34 -18.12 -19.72
N LEU A 783 38.61 -18.90 -20.76
CA LEU A 783 39.65 -18.63 -21.78
C LEU A 783 39.04 -18.27 -23.14
N GLY A 784 37.76 -18.60 -23.35
CA GLY A 784 37.12 -18.44 -24.66
C GLY A 784 37.66 -19.39 -25.75
N ILE A 785 38.49 -20.38 -25.40
CA ILE A 785 39.09 -21.36 -26.32
C ILE A 785 38.22 -22.63 -26.35
N ALA A 786 38.11 -23.27 -27.52
CA ALA A 786 37.51 -24.59 -27.62
C ALA A 786 38.32 -25.56 -28.49
N PHE A 787 38.10 -26.84 -28.21
CA PHE A 787 38.72 -27.95 -28.91
C PHE A 787 37.67 -28.93 -29.39
N LYS A 788 38.03 -29.73 -30.40
CA LYS A 788 37.19 -30.75 -31.00
C LYS A 788 37.91 -32.09 -30.96
N TYR A 789 37.42 -33.02 -30.16
CA TYR A 789 37.88 -34.41 -30.16
C TYR A 789 37.11 -35.20 -31.22
N ASP A 790 37.86 -35.69 -32.20
CA ASP A 790 37.35 -36.57 -33.24
C ASP A 790 37.65 -38.03 -32.88
N THR A 791 36.59 -38.80 -32.67
CA THR A 791 36.67 -40.21 -32.26
C THR A 791 37.32 -41.11 -33.31
N GLN A 792 37.29 -40.74 -34.59
CA GLN A 792 37.91 -41.53 -35.66
C GLN A 792 39.42 -41.33 -35.71
N SER A 793 39.88 -40.08 -35.61
CA SER A 793 41.31 -39.76 -35.64
C SER A 793 41.97 -39.88 -34.27
N GLN A 794 41.19 -40.01 -33.18
CA GLN A 794 41.64 -39.96 -31.79
C GLN A 794 42.47 -38.70 -31.46
N ARG A 795 42.26 -37.62 -32.23
CA ARG A 795 42.98 -36.36 -32.09
C ARG A 795 42.04 -35.27 -31.59
N ILE A 796 42.61 -34.34 -30.84
CA ILE A 796 41.92 -33.16 -30.34
C ILE A 796 42.38 -31.96 -31.17
N ALA A 797 41.57 -31.52 -32.13
CA ALA A 797 41.85 -30.35 -32.95
C ALA A 797 41.51 -29.06 -32.19
N SER A 798 42.30 -28.00 -32.39
CA SER A 798 41.96 -26.65 -31.91
C SER A 798 40.92 -26.02 -32.83
N ARG A 799 39.96 -25.28 -32.26
CA ARG A 799 38.99 -24.52 -33.05
C ARG A 799 39.54 -23.16 -33.48
N GLU A 800 40.27 -22.49 -32.60
CA GLU A 800 40.81 -21.15 -32.81
C GLU A 800 42.06 -21.19 -33.71
N TYR A 801 42.85 -22.26 -33.66
CA TYR A 801 44.01 -22.47 -34.51
C TYR A 801 43.75 -23.59 -35.52
N ALA A 802 43.20 -23.20 -36.68
CA ALA A 802 43.00 -24.10 -37.80
C ALA A 802 44.31 -24.83 -38.17
N ASP A 803 44.21 -26.09 -38.55
CA ASP A 803 45.33 -26.98 -38.86
C ASP A 803 46.25 -27.35 -37.68
N PHE A 804 45.83 -27.13 -36.43
CA PHE A 804 46.56 -27.59 -35.24
C PHE A 804 45.75 -28.56 -34.39
N PHE A 805 46.43 -29.55 -33.80
CA PHE A 805 45.88 -30.50 -32.84
C PHE A 805 46.76 -30.60 -31.58
N ILE A 806 46.21 -31.04 -30.46
CA ILE A 806 46.96 -31.24 -29.22
C ILE A 806 48.01 -32.32 -29.42
N ASP A 807 49.27 -32.01 -29.17
CA ASP A 807 50.37 -32.97 -29.28
C ASP A 807 50.23 -34.06 -28.19
N GLU A 808 50.39 -35.33 -28.54
CA GLU A 808 50.37 -36.39 -27.53
C GLU A 808 51.55 -36.26 -26.56
N ASN A 809 52.69 -35.78 -27.07
CA ASN A 809 53.84 -35.43 -26.27
C ASN A 809 53.79 -33.94 -25.90
N GLN A 810 53.31 -33.65 -24.69
CA GLN A 810 53.25 -32.29 -24.16
C GLN A 810 54.61 -31.73 -23.69
N TRP A 811 55.72 -32.40 -24.01
CA TRP A 811 57.06 -31.88 -23.78
C TRP A 811 57.56 -31.08 -24.99
N PHE A 812 57.87 -29.81 -24.76
CA PHE A 812 58.30 -28.88 -25.81
C PHE A 812 59.79 -28.51 -25.75
N GLY A 813 60.56 -29.08 -24.81
CA GLY A 813 62.03 -29.04 -24.81
C GLY A 813 62.68 -27.79 -24.18
N THR A 814 61.90 -26.76 -23.89
CA THR A 814 62.30 -25.55 -23.14
C THR A 814 61.28 -25.27 -22.02
N LEU A 815 61.43 -24.17 -21.28
CA LEU A 815 60.64 -23.82 -20.08
C LEU A 815 60.47 -24.99 -19.09
N THR A 816 61.58 -25.69 -18.80
CA THR A 816 61.58 -26.86 -17.92
C THR A 816 60.94 -26.54 -16.57
N GLY A 817 60.03 -27.39 -16.12
CA GLY A 817 59.30 -27.19 -14.86
C GLY A 817 57.99 -26.41 -14.96
N LEU A 818 57.67 -25.80 -16.11
CA LEU A 818 56.36 -25.18 -16.33
C LEU A 818 55.24 -26.24 -16.38
N LYS A 819 54.24 -26.11 -15.49
CA LYS A 819 53.10 -27.04 -15.41
C LYS A 819 51.93 -26.63 -16.29
N ARG A 820 51.68 -25.31 -16.39
CA ARG A 820 50.54 -24.77 -17.13
C ARG A 820 50.98 -24.31 -18.53
N GLY A 821 50.78 -25.19 -19.52
CA GLY A 821 51.01 -24.90 -20.93
C GLY A 821 50.56 -26.08 -21.79
N LEU A 822 49.83 -25.81 -22.88
CA LEU A 822 49.30 -26.81 -23.79
C LEU A 822 49.96 -26.68 -25.17
N LEU A 823 50.65 -27.73 -25.59
CA LEU A 823 51.35 -27.79 -26.88
C LEU A 823 50.42 -28.31 -27.98
N LEU A 824 50.43 -27.61 -29.10
CA LEU A 824 49.72 -27.93 -30.33
C LEU A 824 50.70 -28.16 -31.48
N SER A 825 50.42 -29.15 -32.32
CA SER A 825 51.22 -29.52 -33.49
C SER A 825 50.41 -29.42 -34.78
N SER A 826 51.07 -29.00 -35.87
CA SER A 826 50.43 -28.79 -37.16
C SER A 826 50.05 -30.11 -37.87
N ILE A 827 48.93 -30.10 -38.58
CA ILE A 827 48.38 -31.25 -39.35
C ILE A 827 49.20 -31.59 -40.61
N SER A 828 50.15 -30.74 -41.02
CA SER A 828 50.89 -30.79 -42.30
C SER A 828 50.99 -32.17 -42.95
N LYS A 829 50.22 -32.36 -44.04
CA LYS A 829 50.33 -33.47 -44.98
C LYS A 829 51.48 -33.22 -45.94
N THR A 830 52.72 -33.22 -45.46
CA THR A 830 53.87 -33.39 -46.35
C THR A 830 54.35 -34.82 -46.26
N HIS A 831 54.05 -35.60 -47.30
CA HIS A 831 54.64 -36.90 -47.56
C HIS A 831 56.16 -36.75 -47.67
N GLN A 832 56.85 -36.85 -46.54
CA GLN A 832 58.27 -37.20 -46.46
C GLN A 832 58.57 -37.64 -45.02
N LYS A 833 59.24 -38.78 -44.90
CA LYS A 833 59.61 -39.42 -43.63
C LYS A 833 60.65 -38.58 -42.89
N GLU A 834 60.26 -37.49 -42.23
CA GLU A 834 61.10 -36.82 -41.21
C GLU A 834 60.25 -36.29 -40.06
N GLN A 835 60.72 -36.52 -38.83
CA GLN A 835 60.04 -36.30 -37.54
C GLN A 835 59.99 -34.82 -37.10
N TYR A 836 59.72 -33.87 -38.00
CA TYR A 836 59.71 -32.45 -37.66
C TYR A 836 58.41 -31.79 -38.13
N TYR A 837 57.59 -31.33 -37.18
CA TYR A 837 56.44 -30.50 -37.47
C TYR A 837 56.93 -29.12 -37.96
N SER A 838 56.42 -28.62 -39.09
CA SER A 838 56.88 -27.34 -39.66
C SER A 838 56.64 -26.13 -38.74
N SER A 839 55.69 -26.21 -37.80
CA SER A 839 55.47 -25.24 -36.72
C SER A 839 54.62 -25.87 -35.61
N ARG A 840 54.96 -25.59 -34.35
CA ARG A 840 54.17 -25.96 -33.16
C ARG A 840 53.74 -24.69 -32.41
N LYS A 841 52.64 -24.74 -31.67
CA LYS A 841 52.13 -23.60 -30.87
C LYS A 841 51.96 -24.01 -29.42
N LEU A 842 52.41 -23.19 -28.49
CA LEU A 842 52.25 -23.39 -27.06
C LEU A 842 51.29 -22.34 -26.51
N ILE A 843 50.16 -22.79 -25.98
CA ILE A 843 49.17 -21.94 -25.30
C ILE A 843 49.51 -21.93 -23.82
N VAL A 844 49.70 -20.74 -23.24
CA VAL A 844 50.03 -20.58 -21.82
C VAL A 844 49.00 -19.62 -21.18
N PRO A 845 48.30 -20.02 -20.11
CA PRO A 845 47.39 -19.10 -19.41
C PRO A 845 48.18 -17.96 -18.78
N PHE A 846 47.56 -16.79 -18.69
CA PHE A 846 48.15 -15.65 -18.00
C PHE A 846 47.66 -15.56 -16.56
N GLY A 847 48.55 -15.24 -15.64
CA GLY A 847 48.26 -15.13 -14.22
C GLY A 847 49.52 -14.90 -13.39
N LYS A 848 49.34 -14.92 -12.06
CA LYS A 848 50.45 -14.82 -11.12
C LYS A 848 51.28 -16.10 -11.16
N ILE A 849 52.59 -15.96 -11.27
CA ILE A 849 53.51 -17.11 -11.27
C ILE A 849 53.82 -17.52 -9.83
N SER A 850 53.65 -18.80 -9.52
CA SER A 850 54.11 -19.43 -8.28
C SER A 850 55.24 -20.41 -8.56
N ILE A 851 56.30 -20.34 -7.75
CA ILE A 851 57.52 -21.14 -7.92
C ILE A 851 57.69 -22.00 -6.67
N GLU A 852 57.72 -23.32 -6.86
CA GLU A 852 57.92 -24.28 -5.77
C GLU A 852 59.15 -25.14 -6.03
N ARG A 853 60.02 -25.24 -5.03
CA ARG A 853 61.14 -26.19 -5.01
C ARG A 853 60.69 -27.48 -4.33
N VAL A 854 60.37 -28.49 -5.14
CA VAL A 854 60.01 -29.81 -4.63
C VAL A 854 61.28 -30.62 -4.39
N SER A 855 61.52 -31.06 -3.17
CA SER A 855 62.72 -31.80 -2.75
C SER A 855 62.99 -33.12 -3.49
N LYS A 856 62.03 -33.61 -4.29
CA LYS A 856 62.13 -34.83 -5.11
C LYS A 856 62.47 -34.57 -6.59
N ASN A 857 62.47 -33.33 -7.04
CA ASN A 857 62.78 -32.98 -8.44
C ASN A 857 64.08 -32.18 -8.51
N ASP A 858 64.92 -32.49 -9.50
CA ASP A 858 66.17 -31.77 -9.77
C ASP A 858 65.96 -30.38 -10.43
N HIS A 859 64.70 -29.93 -10.60
CA HIS A 859 64.34 -28.65 -11.19
C HIS A 859 63.11 -28.02 -10.51
N GLN A 860 63.06 -26.69 -10.43
CA GLN A 860 61.91 -25.97 -9.84
C GLN A 860 60.63 -26.16 -10.65
N THR A 861 59.51 -26.21 -9.95
CA THR A 861 58.17 -26.32 -10.54
C THR A 861 57.56 -24.93 -10.62
N VAL A 862 57.09 -24.55 -11.82
CA VAL A 862 56.47 -23.26 -12.09
C VAL A 862 55.00 -23.47 -12.41
N THR A 863 54.13 -22.90 -11.59
CA THR A 863 52.68 -22.91 -11.73
C THR A 863 52.16 -21.51 -12.00
N ILE A 864 50.99 -21.42 -12.62
CA ILE A 864 50.33 -20.15 -12.95
C ILE A 864 48.99 -20.15 -12.23
N GLU A 865 48.80 -19.20 -11.32
CA GLU A 865 47.56 -18.94 -10.60
C GLU A 865 46.81 -17.80 -11.29
N ARG A 866 45.63 -18.10 -11.81
CA ARG A 866 44.83 -17.10 -12.52
C ARG A 866 44.08 -16.24 -11.51
N THR A 867 44.14 -14.92 -11.67
CA THR A 867 43.29 -13.98 -10.93
C THR A 867 41.96 -13.75 -11.66
N LEU A 868 40.89 -13.46 -10.91
CA LEU A 868 39.55 -13.27 -11.47
C LEU A 868 39.38 -11.92 -12.22
N SER A 869 40.32 -10.99 -12.04
CA SER A 869 40.22 -9.60 -12.53
C SER A 869 40.98 -9.32 -13.84
N ILE A 870 41.41 -10.37 -14.56
CA ILE A 870 42.19 -10.21 -15.80
C ILE A 870 41.24 -9.88 -16.97
N PRO A 871 41.48 -8.79 -17.74
CA PRO A 871 40.71 -8.47 -18.95
C PRO A 871 40.70 -9.64 -19.95
N PHE A 872 39.60 -9.79 -20.70
CA PHE A 872 39.42 -10.90 -21.64
C PHE A 872 40.56 -11.05 -22.66
N LEU A 873 41.14 -9.92 -23.11
CA LEU A 873 42.25 -9.87 -24.07
C LEU A 873 43.56 -10.50 -23.57
N TYR A 874 43.72 -10.68 -22.25
CA TYR A 874 44.95 -11.17 -21.64
C TYR A 874 44.74 -12.47 -20.88
N GLN A 875 43.76 -13.28 -21.25
CA GLN A 875 43.47 -14.52 -20.53
C GLN A 875 44.54 -15.61 -20.75
N TYR A 876 45.21 -15.59 -21.90
CA TYR A 876 46.31 -16.49 -22.27
C TYR A 876 47.19 -15.85 -23.34
N PHE A 877 48.40 -16.38 -23.49
CA PHE A 877 49.30 -16.06 -24.60
C PHE A 877 49.60 -17.29 -25.44
N VAL A 878 49.92 -17.06 -26.71
CA VAL A 878 50.34 -18.11 -27.63
C VAL A 878 51.75 -17.86 -28.11
N PHE A 879 52.58 -18.88 -27.96
CA PHE A 879 53.97 -18.86 -28.35
C PHE A 879 54.17 -19.82 -29.52
N THR A 880 54.76 -19.35 -30.61
CA THR A 880 55.11 -20.18 -31.77
C THR A 880 56.49 -20.79 -31.55
N LEU A 881 56.54 -22.12 -31.68
CA LEU A 881 57.77 -22.91 -31.70
C LEU A 881 58.19 -23.14 -33.15
N ASN A 882 59.35 -22.59 -33.50
CA ASN A 882 59.99 -22.86 -34.78
C ASN A 882 61.10 -23.89 -34.60
N ASP A 883 60.81 -25.15 -34.92
CA ASP A 883 61.74 -26.27 -34.69
C ASP A 883 63.03 -26.14 -35.53
N ARG A 884 62.98 -25.46 -36.69
CA ARG A 884 64.17 -25.21 -37.53
C ARG A 884 65.08 -24.16 -36.90
N LEU A 885 64.50 -23.08 -36.39
CA LEU A 885 65.25 -22.00 -35.77
C LEU A 885 65.56 -22.27 -34.29
N ARG A 886 64.90 -23.27 -33.67
CA ARG A 886 65.00 -23.59 -32.24
C ARG A 886 64.65 -22.40 -31.33
N ILE A 887 63.66 -21.61 -31.76
CA ILE A 887 63.24 -20.37 -31.11
C ILE A 887 61.76 -20.47 -30.72
N LEU A 888 61.44 -19.98 -29.52
CA LEU A 888 60.09 -19.73 -29.03
C LEU A 888 59.79 -18.23 -29.09
N GLN A 889 58.70 -17.83 -29.75
CA GLN A 889 58.35 -16.42 -30.00
C GLN A 889 56.88 -16.14 -29.66
N SER A 890 56.59 -14.97 -29.08
CA SER A 890 55.20 -14.50 -28.90
C SER A 890 54.61 -14.02 -30.22
N THR A 891 53.34 -14.34 -30.47
CA THR A 891 52.63 -13.93 -31.68
C THR A 891 51.99 -12.56 -31.54
N ASP A 892 51.57 -12.19 -30.33
CA ASP A 892 50.63 -11.10 -30.12
C ASP A 892 50.99 -10.32 -28.84
N SER A 893 51.22 -9.00 -28.97
CA SER A 893 51.53 -8.00 -27.92
C SER A 893 52.93 -8.01 -27.27
N PRO A 894 53.48 -6.80 -26.93
CA PRO A 894 54.68 -6.68 -26.09
C PRO A 894 54.55 -7.37 -24.73
N THR A 895 53.35 -7.37 -24.13
CA THR A 895 53.04 -8.07 -22.87
C THR A 895 53.31 -9.57 -22.96
N GLY A 896 52.96 -10.20 -24.07
CA GLY A 896 53.25 -11.61 -24.31
C GLY A 896 54.75 -11.89 -24.41
N TRP A 897 55.52 -10.98 -25.01
CA TRP A 897 56.99 -11.09 -25.05
C TRP A 897 57.63 -10.93 -23.67
N LEU A 898 57.18 -9.95 -22.88
CA LEU A 898 57.62 -9.76 -21.50
C LEU A 898 57.28 -10.97 -20.62
N TYR A 899 56.06 -11.51 -20.75
CA TYR A 899 55.65 -12.70 -20.02
C TYR A 899 56.46 -13.93 -20.43
N LEU A 900 56.78 -14.09 -21.72
CA LEU A 900 57.65 -15.17 -22.18
C LEU A 900 59.07 -15.05 -21.62
N ALA A 901 59.63 -13.84 -21.58
CA ALA A 901 60.93 -13.59 -20.96
C ALA A 901 60.91 -13.94 -19.46
N LEU A 902 59.85 -13.56 -18.74
CA LEU A 902 59.65 -13.94 -17.35
C LEU A 902 59.60 -15.46 -17.20
N LEU A 903 58.80 -16.16 -18.02
CA LEU A 903 58.71 -17.62 -18.00
C LEU A 903 60.08 -18.28 -18.19
N HIS A 904 60.91 -17.82 -19.13
CA HIS A 904 62.28 -18.31 -19.31
C HIS A 904 63.17 -18.04 -18.09
N ALA A 905 63.05 -16.86 -17.47
CA ALA A 905 63.81 -16.53 -16.26
C ALA A 905 63.44 -17.45 -15.09
N VAL A 906 62.14 -17.66 -14.83
CA VAL A 906 61.65 -18.50 -13.72
C VAL A 906 61.73 -20.00 -14.02
N THR A 907 62.04 -20.41 -15.24
CA THR A 907 62.31 -21.82 -15.59
C THR A 907 63.79 -22.06 -15.87
N SER A 908 64.65 -21.08 -15.56
CA SER A 908 66.09 -21.19 -15.82
C SER A 908 66.77 -22.20 -14.91
N HIS A 909 67.68 -22.98 -15.49
CA HIS A 909 68.60 -23.87 -14.80
C HIS A 909 70.05 -23.50 -15.13
N SER A 910 71.02 -24.08 -14.40
CA SER A 910 72.44 -23.98 -14.73
C SER A 910 72.84 -24.72 -16.02
N LEU A 911 71.94 -25.54 -16.56
CA LEU A 911 72.13 -26.27 -17.81
C LEU A 911 71.31 -25.61 -18.91
N GLN A 912 71.85 -25.60 -20.12
CA GLN A 912 71.14 -25.13 -21.30
C GLN A 912 69.92 -26.00 -21.57
N ASP A 913 68.81 -25.39 -21.97
CA ASP A 913 67.61 -26.13 -22.33
C ASP A 913 67.82 -26.87 -23.68
N PHE A 914 67.21 -28.05 -23.80
CA PHE A 914 67.45 -28.96 -24.94
C PHE A 914 66.99 -28.40 -26.28
N TYR A 915 66.01 -27.48 -26.25
CA TYR A 915 65.40 -26.95 -27.45
C TYR A 915 66.16 -25.75 -27.99
N THR A 916 66.38 -24.71 -27.19
CA THR A 916 67.04 -23.46 -27.58
C THR A 916 68.57 -23.57 -27.54
N GLY A 917 69.13 -24.51 -26.76
CA GLY A 917 70.58 -24.58 -26.53
C GLY A 917 71.12 -23.42 -25.70
N MET A 918 70.26 -22.68 -25.01
CA MET A 918 70.60 -21.56 -24.12
C MET A 918 70.04 -21.83 -22.72
N THR A 919 70.61 -21.21 -21.70
CA THR A 919 69.98 -21.16 -20.37
C THR A 919 68.74 -20.26 -20.41
N GLY A 920 67.77 -20.51 -19.51
CA GLY A 920 66.57 -19.68 -19.42
C GLY A 920 66.89 -18.19 -19.17
N MET A 921 67.93 -17.92 -18.38
CA MET A 921 68.46 -16.56 -18.15
C MET A 921 68.96 -15.91 -19.44
N GLU A 922 69.85 -16.56 -20.19
CA GLU A 922 70.37 -16.04 -21.46
C GLU A 922 69.22 -15.76 -22.44
N ARG A 923 68.25 -16.67 -22.51
CA ARG A 923 67.08 -16.53 -23.37
C ARG A 923 66.16 -15.39 -22.94
N ALA A 924 65.94 -15.20 -21.65
CA ALA A 924 65.14 -14.10 -21.11
C ALA A 924 65.77 -12.73 -21.47
N PHE A 925 67.08 -12.56 -21.27
CA PHE A 925 67.78 -11.33 -21.65
C PHE A 925 67.75 -11.09 -23.16
N GLN A 926 67.89 -12.14 -23.97
CA GLN A 926 67.78 -12.03 -25.42
C GLN A 926 66.39 -11.52 -25.85
N LEU A 927 65.32 -12.01 -25.21
CA LEU A 927 63.94 -11.57 -25.49
C LEU A 927 63.70 -10.12 -25.07
N LEU A 928 64.17 -9.71 -23.87
CA LEU A 928 64.04 -8.34 -23.37
C LEU A 928 64.77 -7.31 -24.24
N ASN A 929 65.90 -7.69 -24.82
CA ASN A 929 66.67 -6.85 -25.74
C ASN A 929 66.16 -6.93 -27.20
N SER A 930 65.13 -7.73 -27.47
CA SER A 930 64.55 -7.84 -28.81
C SER A 930 63.52 -6.73 -29.06
N ALA A 931 63.36 -6.34 -30.32
CA ALA A 931 62.35 -5.37 -30.73
C ALA A 931 60.89 -5.78 -30.38
N GLY A 932 60.64 -7.06 -30.07
CA GLY A 932 59.31 -7.55 -29.68
C GLY A 932 58.85 -7.07 -28.29
N CYS A 933 59.77 -6.70 -27.40
CA CYS A 933 59.44 -6.09 -26.11
C CYS A 933 59.31 -4.57 -26.18
N TRP A 934 59.61 -3.95 -27.33
CA TRP A 934 59.60 -2.49 -27.48
C TRP A 934 58.26 -2.04 -28.07
N THR A 935 57.75 -0.93 -27.55
CA THR A 935 56.52 -0.30 -28.04
C THR A 935 56.69 1.22 -28.03
N ASP A 936 56.06 1.87 -28.99
CA ASP A 936 55.92 3.32 -29.11
C ASP A 936 54.76 3.88 -28.26
N GLN A 937 53.99 3.01 -27.60
CA GLN A 937 52.92 3.36 -26.66
C GLN A 937 53.34 3.03 -25.22
N PRO A 938 52.76 3.71 -24.20
CA PRO A 938 52.99 3.34 -22.81
C PRO A 938 52.57 1.89 -22.56
N PHE A 939 53.35 1.16 -21.77
CA PHE A 939 52.95 -0.17 -21.29
C PHE A 939 51.64 -0.09 -20.51
N ASP A 940 50.75 -1.05 -20.73
CA ASP A 940 49.53 -1.17 -19.94
C ASP A 940 49.84 -1.64 -18.50
N ASP A 941 48.88 -1.44 -17.59
CA ASP A 941 49.05 -1.80 -16.18
C ASP A 941 49.47 -3.26 -16.00
N LEU A 942 49.00 -4.16 -16.87
CA LEU A 942 49.35 -5.58 -16.82
C LEU A 942 50.83 -5.80 -17.17
N SER A 943 51.35 -5.16 -18.21
CA SER A 943 52.77 -5.22 -18.58
C SER A 943 53.67 -4.64 -17.49
N ILE A 944 53.23 -3.55 -16.84
CA ILE A 944 53.97 -2.92 -15.72
C ILE A 944 54.02 -3.85 -14.51
N ASN A 945 52.93 -4.58 -14.24
CA ASN A 945 52.82 -5.50 -13.11
C ASN A 945 53.48 -6.88 -13.34
N ILE A 946 54.10 -7.13 -14.50
CA ILE A 946 54.97 -8.29 -14.72
C ILE A 946 56.28 -8.04 -13.93
N HIS A 947 56.26 -8.39 -12.64
CA HIS A 947 57.44 -8.32 -11.78
C HIS A 947 58.40 -9.48 -12.11
N PHE A 948 59.61 -9.12 -12.53
CA PHE A 948 60.75 -10.03 -12.68
C PHE A 948 61.30 -10.52 -11.33
#